data_AF-A0A844FZM5-F1
#
_entry.id   AF-A0A844FZM5-F1
#
_cell.length_a   1.000
_cell.length_b   1.000
_cell.length_c   1.000
_cell.angle_alpha   90.00
_cell.angle_beta   90.00
_cell.angle_gamma   90.00
#
_symmetry.space_group_name_H-M   'P 1'
#
loop_
_entity.id
_entity.type
_entity.pdbx_description
1 polymer ?
#
loop_
_entity_poly.entity_id
_entity_poly.type
_entity_poly.pdbx_seq_one_letter_code
_entity_poly.pdbx_strand_id
1 'polypeptide(L)'
;MRLIHSMAAALLLFSAPVLSGAGVIWVEGEEARNTSFSPGVAPLSDGRAAGASGGLYLKNDRADASGKEAPRFAEYEFKVAEPGSYRLWIASTPLVTGWASPYSIGWLDRPERTDMAGKKYRGVPYGRGKNEQFFFWHDAGTRDFPAAGTYTLRIETGTPRASDSKVVVFIDALALTSDLNQLPAGNSPAGSPGALPAPPKGTLVWREAELPDESNLGVRANVPFLNEKGQGASGGMYFNIDRKADAEKAPEGYYAQYDFNIPAPGAYHVWIAATPFNAGWASPCSIRWDDEPAIDLAGRRPYSPPYGFDHPRAYFFWTKAGVKNFTKAGKHTLRVIADRPRGNTDNIRVFLDAIALTADPAWAPRGNRPPGSPWQGVPKGATPEERKANFRKAIYDIQMQTYPAKLAETNEEWNPETTAEVLRKMKARPLPAPSAIGSRKQLRFGLHGIEKPFVQVGADEERTAAALDLLARAGVEFLRTAEPCWHRLGNVPGTFDYRQLDYEMSLARKHGMKLMLTMGFAPAQYGKGRGNKLAACKPEYYGLYRDYLDDLFRHVPEEMIHSVELANEVDASHVWWVGDSTPEDYVEEAKMTCDALKRAYPNRKFPFLGFSATWSSVERDRAEGRGRAWVERAFDAGADRCFDAYSLHYTWSPPKWGFADWMRAERAKRGFAPKPLHNSEESCYGHPGDLMKLFARNLFLQDMESVTYFLARDFQEVGNLLYSGLFDLNWQPKLRLLAYAASTDAMRGRKLVGMADPATGLEAYVLEKESDDAYGPRYAIVGWALDRAEEGMHSSQKAHSVNVSGWRGVREAVSWRLDPVPPNSDGSITVPNEPLTVYADELPEWRLLTPKEWRERKVAVTVRGQDAGILPGQALPDGR
;
A
#
# COMPACT_ATOMS: atom_id res chain seq x y z
N MET A 1 36.39 -81.72 -7.69
CA MET A 1 37.15 -82.53 -6.72
C MET A 1 37.39 -81.70 -5.47
N ARG A 2 37.23 -82.33 -4.31
CA ARG A 2 37.31 -81.79 -2.94
C ARG A 2 38.73 -81.34 -2.53
N LEU A 3 38.77 -80.30 -1.67
CA LEU A 3 39.59 -80.16 -0.42
C LEU A 3 41.13 -79.96 -0.56
N ILE A 4 41.94 -79.22 0.22
CA ILE A 4 41.92 -78.17 1.29
C ILE A 4 43.40 -77.66 1.40
N HIS A 5 43.62 -76.47 1.99
CA HIS A 5 44.78 -75.97 2.79
C HIS A 5 45.83 -75.12 2.07
N SER A 6 46.49 -74.14 2.69
CA SER A 6 46.16 -73.10 3.67
C SER A 6 47.43 -72.26 3.89
N MET A 7 47.22 -70.96 4.06
CA MET A 7 48.05 -69.95 4.76
C MET A 7 49.27 -69.27 4.10
N ALA A 8 49.19 -67.94 4.25
CA ALA A 8 50.23 -66.92 4.41
C ALA A 8 50.65 -66.11 3.17
N ALA A 9 49.98 -64.97 2.96
CA ALA A 9 50.60 -63.78 2.38
C ALA A 9 49.92 -62.51 2.92
N ALA A 10 50.76 -61.57 3.36
CA ALA A 10 50.41 -60.34 4.05
C ALA A 10 49.55 -59.39 3.19
N LEU A 11 48.48 -58.84 3.79
CA LEU A 11 47.73 -57.72 3.22
C LEU A 11 48.36 -56.41 3.72
N LEU A 12 49.09 -55.73 2.85
CA LEU A 12 49.43 -54.31 2.98
C LEU A 12 48.14 -53.50 2.76
N LEU A 13 47.51 -53.06 3.85
CA LEU A 13 46.48 -52.02 3.83
C LEU A 13 47.17 -50.67 3.65
N PHE A 14 47.11 -50.10 2.45
CA PHE A 14 47.30 -48.67 2.26
C PHE A 14 46.10 -47.95 2.88
N SER A 15 46.26 -47.44 4.10
CA SER A 15 45.40 -46.40 4.64
C SER A 15 45.65 -45.12 3.85
N ALA A 16 44.78 -44.82 2.89
CA ALA A 16 44.67 -43.47 2.37
C ALA A 16 44.30 -42.55 3.55
N PRO A 17 45.01 -41.42 3.78
CA PRO A 17 44.56 -40.46 4.76
C PRO A 17 43.23 -39.88 4.28
N VAL A 18 42.20 -40.03 5.12
CA VAL A 18 40.97 -39.26 4.99
C VAL A 18 41.37 -37.80 5.14
N LEU A 19 41.39 -37.06 4.04
CA LEU A 19 41.44 -35.60 4.05
C LEU A 19 40.16 -35.12 4.74
N SER A 20 40.23 -34.87 6.06
CA SER A 20 39.19 -34.12 6.75
C SER A 20 39.17 -32.70 6.15
N GLY A 21 38.01 -32.27 5.67
CA GLY A 21 37.85 -30.90 5.18
C GLY A 21 38.14 -29.93 6.33
N ALA A 22 38.98 -28.92 6.06
CA ALA A 22 39.26 -27.87 7.03
C ALA A 22 37.98 -27.21 7.55
N GLY A 23 37.85 -27.09 8.86
CA GLY A 23 36.69 -26.50 9.53
C GLY A 23 37.00 -25.09 10.00
N VAL A 24 36.11 -24.14 9.68
CA VAL A 24 36.09 -22.79 10.28
C VAL A 24 35.01 -22.76 11.35
N ILE A 25 35.38 -22.40 12.57
CA ILE A 25 34.45 -22.05 13.65
C ILE A 25 34.32 -20.53 13.62
N TRP A 26 33.14 -20.06 13.23
CA TRP A 26 32.80 -18.65 13.15
C TRP A 26 32.03 -18.21 14.40
N VAL A 27 32.38 -17.05 14.94
CA VAL A 27 31.67 -16.41 16.06
C VAL A 27 31.51 -14.93 15.74
N GLU A 28 30.29 -14.41 15.81
CA GLU A 28 30.06 -12.99 15.54
C GLU A 28 30.52 -12.10 16.69
N GLY A 29 30.90 -10.87 16.38
CA GLY A 29 31.41 -9.92 17.35
C GLY A 29 30.40 -9.67 18.47
N GLU A 30 29.12 -9.54 18.14
CA GLU A 30 28.04 -9.38 19.12
C GLU A 30 27.69 -10.67 19.88
N GLU A 31 28.07 -11.87 19.41
CA GLU A 31 27.79 -13.17 20.05
C GLU A 31 28.62 -13.43 21.32
N ALA A 32 29.25 -12.39 21.88
CA ALA A 32 29.86 -12.49 23.19
C ALA A 32 28.84 -12.98 24.23
N ARG A 33 29.11 -14.14 24.85
CA ARG A 33 28.26 -14.78 25.85
C ARG A 33 28.14 -13.96 27.14
N ASN A 34 29.18 -13.17 27.42
CA ASN A 34 29.26 -12.28 28.57
C ASN A 34 30.11 -11.09 28.14
N THR A 35 29.59 -9.89 28.32
CA THR A 35 30.29 -8.70 27.89
C THR A 35 29.85 -7.50 28.68
N SER A 36 30.81 -6.60 28.86
CA SER A 36 30.54 -5.25 29.34
C SER A 36 30.37 -4.26 28.19
N PHE A 37 30.51 -4.68 26.92
CA PHE A 37 30.36 -3.83 25.74
C PHE A 37 28.89 -3.70 25.35
N SER A 38 28.56 -2.69 24.53
CA SER A 38 27.22 -2.54 23.98
C SER A 38 27.18 -3.06 22.55
N PRO A 39 26.13 -3.79 22.13
CA PRO A 39 25.94 -4.07 20.70
C PRO A 39 25.78 -2.78 19.89
N GLY A 40 26.37 -2.72 18.70
CA GLY A 40 26.26 -1.64 17.73
C GLY A 40 25.59 -2.11 16.43
N VAL A 41 24.95 -1.17 15.72
CA VAL A 41 24.34 -1.40 14.41
C VAL A 41 25.03 -0.52 13.38
N ALA A 42 25.46 -1.07 12.24
CA ALA A 42 25.90 -0.26 11.10
C ALA A 42 25.37 -0.80 9.76
N PRO A 43 24.72 0.05 8.95
CA PRO A 43 24.56 -0.24 7.53
C PRO A 43 25.91 -0.02 6.82
N LEU A 44 26.46 -1.02 6.13
CA LEU A 44 27.68 -0.83 5.32
C LEU A 44 27.29 -0.38 3.90
N SER A 45 27.28 0.93 3.69
CA SER A 45 27.33 1.76 2.47
C SER A 45 26.64 1.45 1.14
N ASP A 46 25.89 0.37 0.92
CA ASP A 46 25.15 0.25 -0.36
C ASP A 46 23.85 -0.57 -0.30
N GLY A 47 23.40 -0.94 0.90
CA GLY A 47 22.24 -1.83 1.04
C GLY A 47 22.49 -3.24 0.48
N ARG A 48 23.73 -3.59 0.12
CA ARG A 48 24.10 -4.90 -0.42
C ARG A 48 25.09 -5.65 0.46
N ALA A 49 25.79 -4.98 1.38
CA ALA A 49 26.64 -5.64 2.33
C ALA A 49 26.40 -5.17 3.77
N ALA A 50 26.44 -6.14 4.65
CA ALA A 50 26.56 -5.96 6.08
C ALA A 50 27.94 -6.54 6.45
N GLY A 51 28.47 -6.32 7.64
CA GLY A 51 29.82 -6.79 8.01
C GLY A 51 30.02 -8.28 7.77
N ALA A 52 31.21 -8.79 8.09
CA ALA A 52 31.41 -10.23 8.13
C ALA A 52 30.40 -10.93 9.08
N SER A 53 29.80 -10.14 9.99
CA SER A 53 28.73 -10.46 10.93
C SER A 53 27.30 -10.05 10.57
N GLY A 54 27.00 -9.72 9.32
CA GLY A 54 25.61 -9.42 8.98
C GLY A 54 25.10 -8.04 9.49
N GLY A 55 26.00 -7.14 9.93
CA GLY A 55 25.69 -5.70 10.15
C GLY A 55 25.49 -5.29 11.61
N LEU A 56 25.58 -6.25 12.52
CA LEU A 56 25.77 -6.01 13.95
C LEU A 56 27.25 -6.15 14.29
N TYR A 57 27.73 -5.42 15.28
CA TYR A 57 29.09 -5.60 15.80
C TYR A 57 29.09 -5.25 17.27
N LEU A 58 30.06 -5.73 18.03
CA LEU A 58 30.17 -5.37 19.44
C LEU A 58 30.96 -4.07 19.57
N LYS A 59 30.35 -3.08 20.23
CA LYS A 59 30.83 -1.71 20.33
C LYS A 59 31.25 -1.37 21.76
N ASN A 60 32.51 -1.00 21.94
CA ASN A 60 32.98 -0.25 23.09
C ASN A 60 33.37 1.16 22.62
N ASP A 61 32.64 2.18 23.06
CA ASP A 61 32.86 3.60 22.72
C ASP A 61 32.45 4.43 23.92
N ARG A 62 33.43 4.96 24.65
CA ARG A 62 33.18 5.75 25.86
C ARG A 62 34.00 7.02 25.87
N ALA A 63 33.34 8.11 26.26
CA ALA A 63 33.88 9.47 26.32
C ALA A 63 34.74 9.78 27.57
N ASP A 64 34.75 8.91 28.57
CA ASP A 64 35.52 9.06 29.81
C ASP A 64 36.16 7.71 30.14
N ALA A 65 37.50 7.66 30.11
CA ALA A 65 38.24 6.59 30.73
C ALA A 65 39.32 7.21 31.62
N SER A 66 38.93 7.64 32.82
CA SER A 66 39.85 8.09 33.88
C SER A 66 40.94 7.07 34.28
N GLY A 67 41.03 5.90 33.62
CA GLY A 67 41.97 4.83 33.91
C GLY A 67 41.71 4.10 35.23
N LYS A 68 40.67 4.48 35.97
CA LYS A 68 40.33 3.98 37.32
C LYS A 68 39.27 2.88 37.34
N GLU A 69 38.64 2.59 36.21
CA GLU A 69 37.63 1.55 36.11
C GLU A 69 38.20 0.20 35.68
N ALA A 70 37.52 -0.88 36.07
CA ALA A 70 37.91 -2.23 35.69
C ALA A 70 37.95 -2.38 34.15
N PRO A 71 38.90 -3.18 33.60
CA PRO A 71 38.95 -3.45 32.17
C PRO A 71 37.61 -3.96 31.66
N ARG A 72 37.10 -3.33 30.60
CA ARG A 72 35.92 -3.87 29.90
C ARG A 72 36.33 -5.10 29.13
N PHE A 73 35.46 -6.09 29.10
CA PHE A 73 35.70 -7.36 28.45
C PHE A 73 34.53 -7.82 27.59
N ALA A 74 34.83 -8.75 26.68
CA ALA A 74 33.89 -9.56 25.91
C ALA A 74 34.39 -11.01 25.86
N GLU A 75 33.54 -11.98 26.17
CA GLU A 75 33.86 -13.41 26.19
C GLU A 75 33.12 -14.17 25.09
N TYR A 76 33.84 -14.99 24.34
CA TYR A 76 33.36 -15.74 23.17
C TYR A 76 33.59 -17.23 23.38
N GLU A 77 32.57 -18.05 23.10
CA GLU A 77 32.67 -19.50 23.17
C GLU A 77 32.95 -20.12 21.80
N PHE A 78 34.00 -20.94 21.73
CA PHE A 78 34.34 -21.74 20.55
C PHE A 78 34.10 -23.21 20.85
N LYS A 79 33.26 -23.86 20.03
CA LYS A 79 33.02 -25.31 20.09
C LYS A 79 33.96 -26.01 19.12
N VAL A 80 35.04 -26.57 19.66
CA VAL A 80 36.05 -27.31 18.91
C VAL A 80 35.61 -28.77 18.82
N ALA A 81 35.37 -29.26 17.60
CA ALA A 81 34.87 -30.62 17.36
C ALA A 81 36.00 -31.67 17.35
N GLU A 82 37.22 -31.27 16.98
CA GLU A 82 38.39 -32.16 16.87
C GLU A 82 39.61 -31.49 17.51
N PRO A 83 40.46 -32.23 18.26
CA PRO A 83 41.72 -31.70 18.76
C PRO A 83 42.67 -31.33 17.61
N GLY A 84 43.49 -30.28 17.79
CA GLY A 84 44.45 -29.84 16.78
C GLY A 84 44.88 -28.38 16.90
N SER A 85 45.72 -27.95 15.96
CA SER A 85 46.18 -26.57 15.83
C SER A 85 45.20 -25.73 15.02
N TYR A 86 44.78 -24.58 15.56
CA TYR A 86 43.88 -23.66 14.89
C TYR A 86 44.45 -22.24 14.88
N ARG A 87 44.21 -21.49 13.80
CA ARG A 87 44.53 -20.06 13.72
C ARG A 87 43.32 -19.21 14.06
N LEU A 88 43.51 -18.23 14.95
CA LEU A 88 42.49 -17.26 15.34
C LEU A 88 42.66 -15.97 14.54
N TRP A 89 41.59 -15.59 13.87
CA TRP A 89 41.42 -14.31 13.18
C TRP A 89 40.37 -13.48 13.91
N ILE A 90 40.62 -12.18 14.03
CA ILE A 90 39.67 -11.23 14.63
C ILE A 90 39.47 -10.07 13.67
N ALA A 91 38.22 -9.85 13.24
CA ALA A 91 37.81 -8.64 12.57
C ALA A 91 37.44 -7.58 13.60
N SER A 92 38.25 -6.53 13.70
CA SER A 92 38.05 -5.47 14.68
C SER A 92 38.56 -4.12 14.17
N THR A 93 38.39 -3.09 14.99
CA THR A 93 39.03 -1.79 14.78
C THR A 93 40.53 -1.90 14.53
N PRO A 94 41.13 -0.98 13.76
CA PRO A 94 42.54 -1.05 13.41
C PRO A 94 43.44 -0.90 14.64
N LEU A 95 44.48 -1.73 14.71
CA LEU A 95 45.41 -1.80 15.84
C LEU A 95 46.70 -0.97 15.64
N VAL A 96 46.79 -0.26 14.50
CA VAL A 96 47.96 0.52 14.08
C VAL A 96 47.65 2.01 13.87
N THR A 97 46.39 2.42 13.90
CA THR A 97 45.96 3.81 13.67
C THR A 97 45.41 4.40 14.96
N GLY A 98 45.83 5.61 15.34
CA GLY A 98 45.53 6.25 16.64
C GLY A 98 44.06 6.63 16.92
N TRP A 99 43.10 6.21 16.08
CA TRP A 99 41.68 6.44 16.32
C TRP A 99 40.98 5.30 17.07
N ALA A 100 41.62 4.14 17.29
CA ALA A 100 41.06 3.06 18.10
C ALA A 100 41.99 2.70 19.27
N SER A 101 41.41 2.10 20.31
CA SER A 101 42.13 1.61 21.48
C SER A 101 42.75 0.24 21.21
N PRO A 102 43.96 -0.03 21.74
CA PRO A 102 44.50 -1.39 21.74
C PRO A 102 43.71 -2.27 22.71
N TYR A 103 43.79 -3.58 22.49
CA TYR A 103 43.17 -4.59 23.34
C TYR A 103 44.06 -5.82 23.48
N SER A 104 43.79 -6.62 24.50
CA SER A 104 44.45 -7.91 24.70
C SER A 104 43.44 -9.05 24.56
N ILE A 105 43.94 -10.23 24.23
CA ILE A 105 43.16 -11.46 24.21
C ILE A 105 43.77 -12.51 25.13
N GLY A 106 42.93 -13.35 25.72
CA GLY A 106 43.37 -14.47 26.54
C GLY A 106 42.33 -15.56 26.56
N TRP A 107 42.75 -16.81 26.65
CA TRP A 107 41.83 -17.92 26.80
C TRP A 107 41.65 -18.26 28.27
N LEU A 108 40.41 -18.42 28.75
CA LEU A 108 40.14 -18.55 30.18
C LEU A 108 40.72 -19.81 30.83
N ASP A 109 41.05 -20.83 30.03
CA ASP A 109 41.70 -22.06 30.46
C ASP A 109 43.23 -21.94 30.57
N ARG A 110 43.80 -20.76 30.27
CA ARG A 110 45.25 -20.47 30.38
C ARG A 110 45.50 -19.11 31.01
N PRO A 111 46.65 -18.93 31.71
CA PRO A 111 47.01 -17.63 32.28
C PRO A 111 47.56 -16.64 31.24
N GLU A 112 47.98 -17.13 30.06
CA GLU A 112 48.63 -16.31 29.04
C GLU A 112 47.67 -15.32 28.37
N ARG A 113 48.18 -14.11 28.11
CA ARG A 113 47.49 -13.08 27.34
C ARG A 113 48.37 -12.55 26.23
N THR A 114 47.76 -12.31 25.09
CA THR A 114 48.41 -11.74 23.90
C THR A 114 47.98 -10.27 23.76
N ASP A 115 48.95 -9.37 23.76
CA ASP A 115 48.71 -7.98 23.39
C ASP A 115 48.51 -7.88 21.86
N MET A 116 47.42 -7.25 21.45
CA MET A 116 47.12 -7.07 20.03
C MET A 116 47.63 -5.72 19.49
N ALA A 117 48.11 -4.82 20.36
CA ALA A 117 48.64 -3.51 19.94
C ALA A 117 49.69 -3.64 18.83
N GLY A 118 49.55 -2.83 17.77
CA GLY A 118 50.51 -2.77 16.66
C GLY A 118 50.47 -3.95 15.67
N LYS A 119 49.61 -4.95 15.87
CA LYS A 119 49.43 -6.03 14.87
C LYS A 119 48.90 -5.46 13.55
N LYS A 120 49.57 -5.83 12.46
CA LYS A 120 49.17 -5.45 11.10
C LYS A 120 47.95 -6.25 10.67
N TYR A 121 47.01 -5.57 10.02
CA TYR A 121 45.86 -6.23 9.41
C TYR A 121 46.23 -6.93 8.10
N ARG A 122 45.37 -7.84 7.65
CA ARG A 122 45.45 -8.57 6.38
C ARG A 122 44.16 -8.36 5.59
N GLY A 123 44.25 -8.41 4.26
CA GLY A 123 43.10 -8.24 3.36
C GLY A 123 42.63 -6.80 3.17
N VAL A 124 41.43 -6.64 2.59
CA VAL A 124 40.80 -5.33 2.30
C VAL A 124 39.94 -4.90 3.49
N PRO A 125 40.16 -3.70 4.07
CA PRO A 125 39.30 -3.18 5.13
C PRO A 125 37.89 -2.85 4.65
N TYR A 126 36.92 -2.83 5.55
CA TYR A 126 35.51 -2.57 5.22
C TYR A 126 34.80 -1.71 6.27
N GLY A 127 33.69 -1.06 5.87
CA GLY A 127 33.01 -0.07 6.69
C GLY A 127 31.87 0.68 5.96
N ARG A 128 31.49 1.88 6.42
CA ARG A 128 30.40 2.74 5.88
C ARG A 128 30.75 3.47 4.58
N GLY A 129 31.69 2.92 3.79
CA GLY A 129 32.05 3.42 2.47
C GLY A 129 33.56 3.52 2.28
N LYS A 130 33.99 4.08 1.15
CA LYS A 130 35.43 4.23 0.82
C LYS A 130 36.19 5.08 1.84
N ASN A 131 35.51 5.98 2.56
CA ASN A 131 36.12 6.94 3.48
C ASN A 131 35.89 6.61 4.98
N GLU A 132 35.12 5.57 5.30
CA GLU A 132 34.78 5.20 6.68
C GLU A 132 34.97 3.68 6.88
N GLN A 133 36.21 3.22 6.86
CA GLN A 133 36.56 1.81 7.08
C GLN A 133 36.77 1.54 8.58
N PHE A 134 35.91 0.70 9.17
CA PHE A 134 35.93 0.41 10.60
C PHE A 134 36.64 -0.89 10.94
N PHE A 135 36.61 -1.89 10.05
CA PHE A 135 36.98 -3.26 10.38
C PHE A 135 38.12 -3.79 9.52
N PHE A 136 39.01 -4.51 10.20
CA PHE A 136 40.27 -5.01 9.71
C PHE A 136 40.50 -6.41 10.28
N TRP A 137 40.90 -7.36 9.44
CA TRP A 137 41.21 -8.72 9.87
C TRP A 137 42.63 -8.81 10.44
N HIS A 138 42.75 -9.26 11.69
CA HIS A 138 44.03 -9.40 12.39
C HIS A 138 44.33 -10.85 12.72
N ASP A 139 45.58 -11.26 12.51
CA ASP A 139 46.09 -12.57 12.92
C ASP A 139 46.40 -12.53 14.43
N ALA A 140 45.59 -13.22 15.20
CA ALA A 140 45.70 -13.30 16.66
C ALA A 140 46.64 -14.43 17.12
N GLY A 141 47.15 -15.24 16.20
CA GLY A 141 48.07 -16.35 16.46
C GLY A 141 47.41 -17.72 16.31
N THR A 142 48.22 -18.76 16.52
CA THR A 142 47.82 -20.16 16.49
C THR A 142 47.68 -20.70 17.92
N ARG A 143 46.67 -21.55 18.15
CA ARG A 143 46.44 -22.26 19.41
C ARG A 143 46.21 -23.75 19.14
N ASP A 144 46.83 -24.58 19.99
CA ASP A 144 46.56 -26.02 20.04
C ASP A 144 45.44 -26.33 21.05
N PHE A 145 44.45 -27.10 20.62
CA PHE A 145 43.35 -27.61 21.43
C PHE A 145 43.54 -29.11 21.68
N PRO A 146 43.73 -29.54 22.94
CA PRO A 146 44.11 -30.93 23.24
C PRO A 146 42.96 -31.93 23.13
N ALA A 147 41.70 -31.45 23.17
CA ALA A 147 40.51 -32.28 23.07
C ALA A 147 39.35 -31.49 22.41
N ALA A 148 38.36 -32.23 21.90
CA ALA A 148 37.08 -31.64 21.54
C ALA A 148 36.40 -31.05 22.79
N GLY A 149 35.79 -29.87 22.67
CA GLY A 149 35.17 -29.18 23.80
C GLY A 149 34.85 -27.72 23.54
N THR A 150 34.30 -27.06 24.55
CA THR A 150 34.00 -25.62 24.53
C THR A 150 35.12 -24.85 25.20
N TYR A 151 35.68 -23.87 24.49
CA TYR A 151 36.77 -23.02 24.98
C TYR A 151 36.34 -21.56 24.94
N THR A 152 36.70 -20.79 25.97
CA THR A 152 36.31 -19.36 26.06
C THR A 152 37.50 -18.44 25.79
N LEU A 153 37.37 -17.61 24.76
CA LEU A 153 38.26 -16.50 24.49
C LEU A 153 37.72 -15.24 25.16
N ARG A 154 38.58 -14.48 25.84
CA ARG A 154 38.25 -13.20 26.43
C ARG A 154 39.07 -12.10 25.74
N ILE A 155 38.37 -11.07 25.26
CA ILE A 155 38.94 -9.83 24.74
C ILE A 155 38.79 -8.77 25.83
N GLU A 156 39.88 -8.08 26.20
CA GLU A 156 39.86 -7.03 27.22
C GLU A 156 40.47 -5.72 26.75
N THR A 157 39.83 -4.61 27.16
CA THR A 157 40.21 -3.25 26.82
C THR A 157 40.31 -2.42 28.09
N GLY A 158 41.51 -1.89 28.36
CA GLY A 158 41.75 -0.97 29.49
C GLY A 158 42.44 0.33 29.09
N THR A 159 43.05 0.39 27.91
CA THR A 159 43.90 1.52 27.49
C THR A 159 43.14 2.46 26.56
N PRO A 160 42.98 3.75 26.92
CA PRO A 160 42.37 4.74 26.04
C PRO A 160 43.21 4.99 24.78
N ARG A 161 42.56 5.40 23.69
CA ARG A 161 43.26 5.85 22.48
C ARG A 161 44.00 7.16 22.74
N ALA A 162 45.16 7.31 22.11
CA ALA A 162 46.09 8.42 22.38
C ALA A 162 45.54 9.82 22.04
N SER A 163 44.50 9.90 21.20
CA SER A 163 44.00 11.16 20.64
C SER A 163 43.04 11.94 21.54
N ASP A 164 42.19 11.27 22.32
CA ASP A 164 41.15 11.94 23.13
C ASP A 164 40.71 11.15 24.38
N SER A 165 41.55 10.22 24.85
CA SER A 165 41.29 9.42 26.06
C SER A 165 39.97 8.62 26.04
N LYS A 166 39.40 8.37 24.86
CA LYS A 166 38.27 7.44 24.69
C LYS A 166 38.74 6.00 24.62
N VAL A 167 37.91 5.08 25.11
CA VAL A 167 38.09 3.65 24.82
C VAL A 167 37.21 3.31 23.62
N VAL A 168 37.84 3.02 22.48
CA VAL A 168 37.15 2.72 21.22
C VAL A 168 37.63 1.39 20.66
N VAL A 169 36.82 0.33 20.82
CA VAL A 169 37.06 -0.99 20.24
C VAL A 169 35.77 -1.53 19.66
N PHE A 170 35.76 -1.81 18.36
CA PHE A 170 34.66 -2.50 17.70
C PHE A 170 35.12 -3.88 17.26
N ILE A 171 34.31 -4.90 17.49
CA ILE A 171 34.58 -6.29 17.09
C ILE A 171 33.44 -6.70 16.16
N ASP A 172 33.77 -7.01 14.91
CA ASP A 172 32.82 -7.45 13.90
C ASP A 172 32.66 -8.97 13.97
N ALA A 173 33.76 -9.73 13.93
CA ALA A 173 33.71 -11.19 13.91
C ALA A 173 35.01 -11.84 14.39
N LEU A 174 34.94 -13.12 14.73
CA LEU A 174 36.06 -13.99 15.05
C LEU A 174 35.97 -15.28 14.25
N ALA A 175 37.10 -15.73 13.70
CA ALA A 175 37.18 -16.97 12.95
C ALA A 175 38.34 -17.83 13.48
N LEU A 176 38.04 -19.07 13.83
CA LEU A 176 39.00 -20.07 14.27
C LEU A 176 39.06 -21.19 13.23
N THR A 177 40.17 -21.32 12.51
CA THR A 177 40.30 -22.27 11.38
C THR A 177 41.39 -23.31 11.62
N SER A 178 41.11 -24.57 11.28
CA SER A 178 42.11 -25.64 11.27
C SER A 178 43.00 -25.62 10.03
N ASP A 179 42.65 -24.88 8.97
CA ASP A 179 43.55 -24.57 7.86
C ASP A 179 44.37 -23.32 8.19
N LEU A 180 45.61 -23.54 8.59
CA LEU A 180 46.54 -22.46 8.96
C LEU A 180 46.86 -21.51 7.78
N ASN A 181 46.56 -21.87 6.54
CA ASN A 181 46.75 -20.99 5.38
C ASN A 181 45.50 -20.17 5.03
N GLN A 182 44.35 -20.47 5.65
CA GLN A 182 43.10 -19.78 5.36
C GLN A 182 43.09 -18.37 5.97
N LEU A 183 42.83 -17.39 5.12
CA LEU A 183 42.68 -15.97 5.48
C LEU A 183 41.22 -15.53 5.23
N PRO A 184 40.50 -15.06 6.26
CA PRO A 184 39.26 -14.30 6.06
C PRO A 184 39.59 -12.97 5.37
N ALA A 185 38.86 -12.64 4.30
CA ALA A 185 39.06 -11.39 3.55
C ALA A 185 37.74 -10.66 3.29
N GLY A 186 37.75 -9.34 3.50
CA GLY A 186 36.59 -8.47 3.26
C GLY A 186 35.46 -8.67 4.28
N ASN A 187 34.26 -8.21 3.90
CA ASN A 187 33.02 -8.26 4.68
C ASN A 187 32.15 -9.50 4.40
N SER A 188 32.62 -10.43 3.57
CA SER A 188 31.91 -11.67 3.22
C SER A 188 32.86 -12.87 3.06
N PRO A 189 33.75 -13.16 4.02
CA PRO A 189 34.68 -14.28 3.88
C PRO A 189 33.95 -15.63 3.81
N ALA A 190 34.56 -16.60 3.12
CA ALA A 190 34.01 -17.95 2.99
C ALA A 190 33.83 -18.59 4.38
N GLY A 191 32.64 -19.12 4.64
CA GLY A 191 32.27 -19.67 5.96
C GLY A 191 31.70 -18.66 6.95
N SER A 192 31.63 -17.37 6.60
CA SER A 192 30.92 -16.37 7.41
C SER A 192 29.42 -16.30 7.08
N PRO A 193 28.58 -15.89 8.04
CA PRO A 193 27.20 -15.43 7.79
C PRO A 193 27.13 -14.22 6.84
N GLY A 194 28.24 -13.49 6.69
CA GLY A 194 28.43 -12.45 5.68
C GLY A 194 28.50 -12.95 4.22
N ALA A 195 28.72 -14.24 3.95
CA ALA A 195 28.69 -14.80 2.59
C ALA A 195 27.25 -14.95 2.04
N LEU A 196 27.08 -14.94 0.71
CA LEU A 196 25.80 -15.32 0.12
C LEU A 196 25.54 -16.80 0.45
N PRO A 197 24.35 -17.16 1.00
CA PRO A 197 24.07 -18.55 1.31
C PRO A 197 24.11 -19.40 0.03
N ALA A 198 24.57 -20.64 0.16
CA ALA A 198 24.38 -21.64 -0.89
C ALA A 198 22.92 -22.13 -0.89
N PRO A 199 22.44 -22.76 -1.97
CA PRO A 199 21.20 -23.53 -1.91
C PRO A 199 21.23 -24.55 -0.75
N PRO A 200 20.13 -24.72 0.01
CA PRO A 200 20.10 -25.68 1.11
C PRO A 200 20.30 -27.10 0.57
N LYS A 201 21.04 -27.93 1.31
CA LYS A 201 21.17 -29.36 1.01
C LYS A 201 19.99 -30.11 1.60
N GLY A 202 19.26 -30.86 0.77
CA GLY A 202 18.11 -31.63 1.22
C GLY A 202 16.82 -30.80 1.31
N THR A 203 15.97 -31.11 2.28
CA THR A 203 14.60 -30.55 2.34
C THR A 203 14.58 -29.09 2.76
N LEU A 204 13.86 -28.26 1.99
CA LEU A 204 13.42 -26.92 2.35
C LEU A 204 11.89 -26.86 2.24
N VAL A 205 11.22 -26.41 3.30
CA VAL A 205 9.79 -26.06 3.27
C VAL A 205 9.69 -24.56 3.45
N TRP A 206 8.99 -23.89 2.53
CA TRP A 206 8.84 -22.44 2.52
C TRP A 206 7.36 -22.06 2.66
N ARG A 207 7.09 -21.03 3.46
CA ARG A 207 5.78 -20.40 3.57
C ARG A 207 5.95 -18.89 3.55
N GLU A 208 5.38 -18.25 2.54
CA GLU A 208 5.21 -16.79 2.55
C GLU A 208 4.16 -16.42 3.61
N ALA A 209 4.41 -15.37 4.39
CA ALA A 209 3.69 -15.11 5.63
C ALA A 209 2.54 -14.10 5.49
N GLU A 210 2.38 -13.46 4.34
CA GLU A 210 1.36 -12.45 4.03
C GLU A 210 -0.08 -12.95 4.15
N LEU A 211 -0.29 -14.25 3.92
CA LEU A 211 -1.60 -14.89 3.92
C LEU A 211 -1.61 -16.06 4.92
N PRO A 212 -1.94 -15.81 6.20
CA PRO A 212 -2.13 -16.89 7.15
C PRO A 212 -3.37 -17.73 6.80
N ASP A 213 -3.33 -19.01 7.15
CA ASP A 213 -4.46 -19.94 7.02
C ASP A 213 -5.56 -19.63 8.06
N GLU A 214 -5.19 -19.05 9.19
CA GLU A 214 -6.12 -18.57 10.23
C GLU A 214 -5.55 -17.35 10.97
N SER A 215 -6.40 -16.39 11.32
CA SER A 215 -6.02 -15.16 12.03
C SER A 215 -7.23 -14.56 12.75
N ASN A 216 -7.04 -14.03 13.96
CA ASN A 216 -8.07 -13.26 14.67
C ASN A 216 -8.14 -11.78 14.25
N LEU A 217 -7.48 -11.42 13.13
CA LEU A 217 -7.44 -10.07 12.56
C LEU A 217 -8.05 -9.97 11.15
N GLY A 218 -8.45 -11.09 10.55
CA GLY A 218 -8.83 -11.18 9.14
C GLY A 218 -7.61 -11.19 8.20
N VAL A 219 -7.84 -10.95 6.91
CA VAL A 219 -6.76 -10.87 5.91
C VAL A 219 -6.08 -9.50 5.98
N ARG A 220 -4.88 -9.47 6.56
CA ARG A 220 -4.05 -8.27 6.75
C ARG A 220 -2.78 -8.28 5.91
N ALA A 221 -2.86 -8.88 4.73
CA ALA A 221 -1.80 -8.73 3.73
C ALA A 221 -1.69 -7.25 3.35
N ASN A 222 -0.62 -6.60 3.81
CA ASN A 222 -0.34 -5.21 3.54
C ASN A 222 0.17 -5.01 2.11
N VAL A 223 0.18 -3.75 1.69
CA VAL A 223 0.64 -3.22 0.39
C VAL A 223 1.70 -4.09 -0.25
N PRO A 224 1.71 -4.22 -1.59
CA PRO A 224 2.90 -4.63 -2.28
C PRO A 224 4.11 -3.77 -1.81
N PHE A 225 4.96 -4.36 -0.98
CA PHE A 225 6.12 -3.72 -0.37
C PHE A 225 7.34 -3.87 -1.27
N LEU A 226 7.09 -4.12 -2.55
CA LEU A 226 8.07 -4.34 -3.60
C LEU A 226 8.30 -3.04 -4.36
N ASN A 227 9.53 -2.73 -4.73
CA ASN A 227 9.83 -1.70 -5.73
C ASN A 227 10.36 -2.27 -7.04
N GLU A 228 10.49 -1.42 -8.06
CA GLU A 228 11.02 -1.78 -9.39
C GLU A 228 12.47 -2.33 -9.33
N LYS A 229 13.23 -2.06 -8.26
CA LYS A 229 14.56 -2.62 -8.02
C LYS A 229 14.50 -4.03 -7.40
N GLY A 230 13.31 -4.52 -7.06
CA GLY A 230 13.12 -5.80 -6.42
C GLY A 230 13.40 -5.80 -4.91
N GLN A 231 13.54 -4.64 -4.28
CA GLN A 231 13.66 -4.50 -2.82
C GLN A 231 12.26 -4.57 -2.21
N GLY A 232 12.14 -5.15 -1.02
CA GLY A 232 10.85 -5.34 -0.36
C GLY A 232 10.79 -6.56 0.53
N ALA A 233 9.56 -6.92 0.92
CA ALA A 233 9.22 -8.20 1.50
C ALA A 233 9.47 -9.35 0.49
N SER A 234 9.71 -10.57 0.98
CA SER A 234 9.59 -11.81 0.20
C SER A 234 8.19 -11.91 -0.38
N GLY A 235 8.04 -12.47 -1.58
CA GLY A 235 6.75 -12.50 -2.28
C GLY A 235 6.16 -11.12 -2.65
N GLY A 236 6.76 -10.02 -2.16
CA GLY A 236 6.30 -8.65 -2.35
C GLY A 236 5.22 -8.18 -1.38
N MET A 237 4.77 -8.97 -0.40
CA MET A 237 3.80 -8.58 0.65
C MET A 237 4.24 -9.08 2.02
N TYR A 238 3.58 -8.60 3.07
CA TYR A 238 3.77 -9.12 4.42
C TYR A 238 2.47 -9.03 5.21
N PHE A 239 2.34 -9.83 6.25
CA PHE A 239 1.22 -9.77 7.19
C PHE A 239 1.56 -8.84 8.35
N ASN A 240 0.63 -7.96 8.74
CA ASN A 240 0.86 -7.02 9.84
C ASN A 240 -0.11 -7.18 11.02
N ILE A 241 0.46 -7.06 12.21
CA ILE A 241 -0.23 -6.84 13.48
C ILE A 241 0.25 -5.48 13.98
N ASP A 242 -0.46 -4.40 13.67
CA ASP A 242 -0.10 -3.03 14.11
C ASP A 242 -1.32 -2.31 14.69
N ARG A 243 -1.55 -2.46 15.98
CA ARG A 243 -2.71 -1.89 16.68
C ARG A 243 -2.53 -1.89 18.20
N LYS A 244 -3.39 -1.16 18.90
CA LYS A 244 -3.49 -1.21 20.36
C LYS A 244 -3.82 -2.62 20.84
N ALA A 245 -3.21 -3.04 21.94
CA ALA A 245 -3.59 -4.25 22.64
C ALA A 245 -5.06 -4.15 23.09
N ASP A 246 -5.82 -5.22 22.88
CA ASP A 246 -7.25 -5.31 23.21
C ASP A 246 -7.54 -6.69 23.79
N ALA A 247 -7.55 -6.77 25.12
CA ALA A 247 -7.75 -8.04 25.83
C ALA A 247 -9.17 -8.60 25.71
N GLU A 248 -10.16 -7.77 25.36
CA GLU A 248 -11.53 -8.24 25.14
C GLU A 248 -11.65 -8.94 23.78
N LYS A 249 -11.07 -8.36 22.72
CA LYS A 249 -11.10 -8.93 21.37
C LYS A 249 -10.07 -10.03 21.15
N ALA A 250 -8.97 -10.00 21.89
CA ALA A 250 -7.84 -10.92 21.73
C ALA A 250 -7.27 -11.32 23.10
N PRO A 251 -8.00 -12.12 23.90
CA PRO A 251 -7.59 -12.50 25.26
C PRO A 251 -6.28 -13.30 25.30
N GLU A 252 -5.97 -14.05 24.24
CA GLU A 252 -4.71 -14.80 24.08
C GLU A 252 -3.65 -14.04 23.26
N GLY A 253 -3.88 -12.75 22.98
CA GLY A 253 -3.09 -11.97 22.04
C GLY A 253 -3.55 -12.13 20.59
N TYR A 254 -2.96 -11.33 19.70
CA TYR A 254 -3.21 -11.43 18.27
C TYR A 254 -2.37 -12.55 17.66
N TYR A 255 -2.89 -13.24 16.65
CA TYR A 255 -2.15 -14.33 16.02
C TYR A 255 -2.32 -14.43 14.51
N ALA A 256 -1.33 -15.07 13.90
CA ALA A 256 -1.34 -15.58 12.55
C ALA A 256 -0.93 -17.05 12.57
N GLN A 257 -1.70 -17.92 11.94
CA GLN A 257 -1.44 -19.35 11.87
C GLN A 257 -1.19 -19.80 10.45
N TYR A 258 -0.25 -20.73 10.30
CA TYR A 258 0.22 -21.23 9.03
C TYR A 258 0.25 -22.76 9.03
N ASP A 259 -0.25 -23.36 7.96
CA ASP A 259 -0.20 -24.78 7.70
C ASP A 259 1.10 -25.13 6.94
N PHE A 260 1.80 -26.14 7.44
CA PHE A 260 3.02 -26.69 6.83
C PHE A 260 2.79 -28.15 6.48
N ASN A 261 3.13 -28.54 5.25
CA ASN A 261 3.20 -29.95 4.87
C ASN A 261 4.64 -30.44 4.95
N ILE A 262 4.97 -31.18 6.00
CA ILE A 262 6.30 -31.70 6.28
C ILE A 262 6.51 -33.01 5.50
N PRO A 263 7.49 -33.11 4.59
CA PRO A 263 7.60 -34.25 3.69
C PRO A 263 8.14 -35.52 4.36
N ALA A 264 8.93 -35.38 5.42
CA ALA A 264 9.51 -36.51 6.16
C ALA A 264 9.74 -36.15 7.64
N PRO A 265 9.59 -37.12 8.57
CA PRO A 265 10.01 -36.93 9.96
C PRO A 265 11.49 -36.53 10.05
N GLY A 266 11.85 -35.76 11.06
CA GLY A 266 13.24 -35.33 11.27
C GLY A 266 13.37 -34.01 12.01
N ALA A 267 14.62 -33.60 12.23
CA ALA A 267 14.97 -32.31 12.81
C ALA A 267 14.99 -31.23 11.73
N TYR A 268 14.23 -30.16 11.92
CA TYR A 268 14.18 -29.02 11.01
C TYR A 268 14.57 -27.73 11.74
N HIS A 269 15.47 -26.96 11.17
CA HIS A 269 15.81 -25.61 11.60
C HIS A 269 14.71 -24.65 11.16
N VAL A 270 14.11 -23.94 12.12
CA VAL A 270 13.00 -23.02 11.89
C VAL A 270 13.52 -21.59 11.82
N TRP A 271 13.28 -20.95 10.69
CA TRP A 271 13.66 -19.57 10.39
C TRP A 271 12.41 -18.74 10.15
N ILE A 272 12.35 -17.55 10.77
CA ILE A 272 11.24 -16.62 10.62
C ILE A 272 11.81 -15.28 10.18
N ALA A 273 11.30 -14.76 9.07
CA ALA A 273 11.49 -13.40 8.62
C ALA A 273 10.38 -12.51 9.20
N ALA A 274 10.75 -11.61 10.10
CA ALA A 274 9.81 -10.73 10.78
C ALA A 274 10.47 -9.43 11.25
N THR A 275 9.67 -8.53 11.83
CA THR A 275 10.19 -7.50 12.74
C THR A 275 11.05 -8.11 13.85
N PRO A 276 12.09 -7.41 14.34
CA PRO A 276 13.03 -7.96 15.29
C PRO A 276 12.38 -8.18 16.67
N PHE A 277 12.68 -9.30 17.32
CA PHE A 277 12.13 -9.66 18.64
C PHE A 277 12.91 -9.08 19.83
N ASN A 278 13.95 -8.28 19.56
CA ASN A 278 14.83 -7.68 20.56
C ASN A 278 14.90 -6.14 20.49
N ALA A 279 14.06 -5.50 19.69
CA ALA A 279 14.06 -4.04 19.52
C ALA A 279 12.84 -3.38 20.15
N GLY A 280 13.02 -2.28 20.88
CA GLY A 280 11.93 -1.60 21.59
C GLY A 280 10.82 -1.02 20.70
N TRP A 281 11.06 -0.82 19.41
CA TRP A 281 10.05 -0.33 18.46
C TRP A 281 9.12 -1.43 17.92
N ALA A 282 9.45 -2.70 18.13
CA ALA A 282 8.67 -3.86 17.71
C ALA A 282 8.20 -4.66 18.93
N SER A 283 7.10 -5.40 18.78
CA SER A 283 6.61 -6.32 19.79
C SER A 283 7.37 -7.65 19.72
N PRO A 284 7.71 -8.26 20.88
CA PRO A 284 8.15 -9.65 20.88
C PRO A 284 6.99 -10.59 20.55
N CYS A 285 7.32 -11.79 20.05
CA CYS A 285 6.34 -12.84 19.74
C CYS A 285 6.70 -14.14 20.42
N SER A 286 5.73 -15.05 20.50
CA SER A 286 5.96 -16.47 20.70
C SER A 286 5.48 -17.26 19.49
N ILE A 287 5.96 -18.50 19.37
CA ILE A 287 5.46 -19.44 18.35
C ILE A 287 4.96 -20.72 18.99
N ARG A 288 3.92 -21.31 18.43
CA ARG A 288 3.34 -22.58 18.88
C ARG A 288 3.19 -23.55 17.71
N TRP A 289 3.77 -24.73 17.85
CA TRP A 289 3.59 -25.82 16.89
C TRP A 289 2.47 -26.73 17.37
N ASP A 290 1.44 -26.94 16.54
CA ASP A 290 0.29 -27.78 16.89
C ASP A 290 -0.26 -27.40 18.29
N ASP A 291 -0.43 -28.40 19.17
CA ASP A 291 -0.87 -28.22 20.56
C ASP A 291 0.31 -28.20 21.56
N GLU A 292 1.55 -28.01 21.08
CA GLU A 292 2.73 -27.97 21.96
C GLU A 292 2.82 -26.65 22.74
N PRO A 293 3.62 -26.58 23.82
CA PRO A 293 3.87 -25.32 24.52
C PRO A 293 4.47 -24.25 23.62
N ALA A 294 4.06 -23.00 23.82
CA ALA A 294 4.61 -21.87 23.07
C ALA A 294 6.09 -21.62 23.41
N ILE A 295 6.87 -21.28 22.39
CA ILE A 295 8.28 -20.93 22.47
C ILE A 295 8.38 -19.41 22.41
N ASP A 296 8.86 -18.78 23.50
CA ASP A 296 9.10 -17.34 23.51
C ASP A 296 10.30 -16.97 22.62
N LEU A 297 10.11 -15.98 21.74
CA LEU A 297 11.14 -15.42 20.88
C LEU A 297 11.69 -14.08 21.41
N ALA A 298 11.16 -13.55 22.52
CA ALA A 298 11.64 -12.31 23.12
C ALA A 298 13.16 -12.32 23.34
N GLY A 299 13.81 -11.24 22.92
CA GLY A 299 15.27 -11.07 23.06
C GLY A 299 16.10 -11.89 22.07
N ARG A 300 15.49 -12.76 21.24
CA ARG A 300 16.21 -13.44 20.16
C ARG A 300 16.74 -12.43 19.16
N ARG A 301 18.00 -12.62 18.81
CA ARG A 301 18.72 -11.70 17.92
C ARG A 301 18.47 -12.08 16.46
N PRO A 302 18.29 -11.09 15.58
CA PRO A 302 18.40 -11.27 14.15
C PRO A 302 19.66 -12.03 13.76
N TYR A 303 19.52 -12.99 12.85
CA TYR A 303 20.64 -13.67 12.19
C TYR A 303 21.07 -12.92 10.92
N SER A 304 20.12 -12.35 10.19
CA SER A 304 20.42 -11.62 8.95
C SER A 304 20.42 -10.10 9.18
N PRO A 305 21.07 -9.35 8.26
CA PRO A 305 20.86 -7.91 8.16
C PRO A 305 19.39 -7.57 7.90
N PRO A 306 18.95 -6.34 8.25
CA PRO A 306 17.63 -5.86 7.88
C PRO A 306 17.46 -5.80 6.36
N TYR A 307 16.24 -6.07 5.89
CA TYR A 307 15.83 -5.83 4.51
C TYR A 307 14.39 -5.28 4.45
N GLY A 308 13.95 -4.96 3.23
CA GLY A 308 12.72 -4.22 2.97
C GLY A 308 13.03 -3.00 2.10
N PHE A 309 12.67 -1.80 2.55
CA PHE A 309 13.08 -0.54 1.93
C PHE A 309 14.40 -0.02 2.50
N ASP A 310 14.92 1.06 1.91
CA ASP A 310 16.10 1.75 2.42
C ASP A 310 15.84 2.26 3.86
N HIS A 311 16.89 2.23 4.69
CA HIS A 311 16.84 2.68 6.09
C HIS A 311 16.25 4.10 6.18
N PRO A 312 15.35 4.40 7.13
CA PRO A 312 14.97 3.58 8.30
C PRO A 312 13.86 2.55 8.07
N ARG A 313 13.40 2.32 6.83
CA ARG A 313 12.21 1.49 6.52
C ARG A 313 12.53 0.03 6.21
N ALA A 314 13.68 -0.46 6.70
CA ALA A 314 14.07 -1.86 6.60
C ALA A 314 13.53 -2.62 7.82
N TYR A 315 12.38 -3.28 7.65
CA TYR A 315 11.62 -3.84 8.78
C TYR A 315 11.90 -5.31 9.07
N PHE A 316 12.44 -6.06 8.10
CA PHE A 316 12.47 -7.52 8.17
C PHE A 316 13.87 -8.06 8.46
N PHE A 317 13.91 -9.07 9.30
CA PHE A 317 15.11 -9.79 9.71
C PHE A 317 14.81 -11.28 9.75
N TRP A 318 15.74 -12.10 9.25
CA TRP A 318 15.68 -13.54 9.50
C TRP A 318 16.18 -13.83 10.91
N THR A 319 15.38 -14.55 11.69
CA THR A 319 15.71 -14.98 13.05
C THR A 319 15.54 -16.50 13.16
N LYS A 320 16.50 -17.17 13.80
CA LYS A 320 16.40 -18.60 14.10
C LYS A 320 15.49 -18.83 15.30
N ALA A 321 14.29 -19.36 15.05
CA ALA A 321 13.32 -19.66 16.10
C ALA A 321 13.67 -20.95 16.87
N GLY A 322 14.46 -21.85 16.27
CA GLY A 322 14.97 -23.04 16.94
C GLY A 322 15.12 -24.23 16.01
N VAL A 323 15.07 -25.42 16.60
CA VAL A 323 15.01 -26.70 15.89
C VAL A 323 13.74 -27.41 16.32
N LYS A 324 12.91 -27.81 15.36
CA LYS A 324 11.69 -28.58 15.58
C LYS A 324 11.91 -30.00 15.09
N ASN A 325 11.75 -30.97 15.99
CA ASN A 325 11.75 -32.39 15.65
C ASN A 325 10.32 -32.83 15.33
N PHE A 326 10.06 -33.16 14.06
CA PHE A 326 8.80 -33.74 13.62
C PHE A 326 8.88 -35.27 13.69
N THR A 327 7.95 -35.89 14.41
CA THR A 327 7.89 -37.35 14.56
C THR A 327 7.14 -38.03 13.41
N LYS A 328 6.38 -37.27 12.62
CA LYS A 328 5.60 -37.74 11.47
C LYS A 328 5.72 -36.75 10.32
N ALA A 329 5.55 -37.24 9.09
CA ALA A 329 5.29 -36.42 7.92
C ALA A 329 3.82 -36.00 7.88
N GLY A 330 3.50 -34.97 7.10
CA GLY A 330 2.15 -34.49 6.85
C GLY A 330 1.91 -33.07 7.35
N LYS A 331 0.64 -32.73 7.54
CA LYS A 331 0.19 -31.39 7.92
C LYS A 331 0.51 -31.11 9.40
N HIS A 332 1.15 -29.97 9.64
CA HIS A 332 1.41 -29.37 10.95
C HIS A 332 1.02 -27.90 10.93
N THR A 333 0.72 -27.34 12.09
CA THR A 333 0.34 -25.93 12.24
C THR A 333 1.41 -25.16 13.02
N LEU A 334 1.71 -23.94 12.58
CA LEU A 334 2.54 -22.99 13.31
C LEU A 334 1.74 -21.73 13.56
N ARG A 335 1.51 -21.39 14.82
CA ARG A 335 0.88 -20.13 15.23
C ARG A 335 1.95 -19.16 15.74
N VAL A 336 2.01 -17.97 15.16
CA VAL A 336 2.79 -16.83 15.66
C VAL A 336 1.86 -15.96 16.52
N ILE A 337 2.21 -15.74 17.77
CA ILE A 337 1.37 -15.08 18.78
C ILE A 337 2.06 -13.79 19.24
N ALA A 338 1.33 -12.68 19.18
CA ALA A 338 1.74 -11.37 19.65
C ALA A 338 0.81 -10.94 20.79
N ASP A 339 1.28 -11.13 22.01
CA ASP A 339 0.55 -10.91 23.26
C ASP A 339 1.09 -9.72 24.08
N ARG A 340 2.26 -9.21 23.70
CA ARG A 340 2.96 -8.14 24.42
C ARG A 340 3.13 -6.89 23.54
N PRO A 341 2.84 -5.68 24.07
CA PRO A 341 3.07 -4.46 23.34
C PRO A 341 4.57 -4.19 23.15
N ARG A 342 4.91 -3.33 22.18
CA ARG A 342 6.26 -2.81 22.02
C ARG A 342 6.63 -1.89 23.19
N GLY A 343 7.92 -1.58 23.34
CA GLY A 343 8.42 -0.77 24.43
C GLY A 343 7.71 0.59 24.58
N ASN A 344 7.37 0.96 25.82
CA ASN A 344 6.83 2.26 26.22
C ASN A 344 5.49 2.67 25.55
N THR A 345 4.71 1.74 25.01
CA THR A 345 3.36 2.02 24.44
C THR A 345 2.37 0.88 24.71
N ASP A 346 1.08 1.09 24.45
CA ASP A 346 0.01 0.08 24.46
C ASP A 346 -0.16 -0.63 23.11
N ASN A 347 0.73 -0.40 22.14
CA ASN A 347 0.61 -0.92 20.78
C ASN A 347 1.38 -2.23 20.58
N ILE A 348 0.74 -3.19 19.94
CA ILE A 348 1.38 -4.37 19.35
C ILE A 348 1.84 -4.01 17.95
N ARG A 349 3.11 -4.29 17.62
CA ARG A 349 3.69 -4.08 16.28
C ARG A 349 4.55 -5.26 15.85
N VAL A 350 4.02 -6.09 14.95
CA VAL A 350 4.69 -7.26 14.36
C VAL A 350 4.42 -7.29 12.86
N PHE A 351 5.47 -7.44 12.06
CA PHE A 351 5.33 -7.71 10.61
C PHE A 351 5.96 -9.07 10.30
N LEU A 352 5.25 -9.92 9.57
CA LEU A 352 5.66 -11.27 9.18
C LEU A 352 5.80 -11.35 7.67
N ASP A 353 6.99 -11.75 7.20
CA ASP A 353 7.32 -11.81 5.78
C ASP A 353 7.36 -13.24 5.25
N ALA A 354 8.17 -14.11 5.87
CA ALA A 354 8.30 -15.50 5.43
C ALA A 354 8.74 -16.42 6.57
N ILE A 355 8.49 -17.72 6.40
CA ILE A 355 8.89 -18.77 7.32
C ILE A 355 9.53 -19.89 6.50
N ALA A 356 10.73 -20.32 6.91
CA ALA A 356 11.48 -21.37 6.23
C ALA A 356 11.91 -22.46 7.21
N LEU A 357 11.75 -23.72 6.79
CA LEU A 357 12.20 -24.89 7.53
C LEU A 357 13.19 -25.67 6.67
N THR A 358 14.34 -26.01 7.23
CA THR A 358 15.33 -26.83 6.52
C THR A 358 15.89 -27.96 7.38
N ALA A 359 16.17 -29.09 6.74
CA ALA A 359 16.94 -30.17 7.36
C ALA A 359 18.46 -29.93 7.31
N ASP A 360 18.92 -28.89 6.60
CA ASP A 360 20.33 -28.52 6.51
C ASP A 360 20.77 -27.66 7.70
N PRO A 361 21.59 -28.17 8.64
CA PRO A 361 22.06 -27.39 9.78
C PRO A 361 23.02 -26.28 9.41
N ALA A 362 23.64 -26.34 8.22
CA ALA A 362 24.59 -25.34 7.74
C ALA A 362 23.93 -24.22 6.93
N TRP A 363 22.63 -24.35 6.60
CA TRP A 363 21.92 -23.35 5.81
C TRP A 363 21.27 -22.27 6.68
N ALA A 364 21.37 -21.03 6.23
CA ALA A 364 20.67 -19.90 6.82
C ALA A 364 20.20 -18.89 5.75
N PRO A 365 18.98 -18.36 5.86
CA PRO A 365 18.42 -17.42 4.90
C PRO A 365 18.96 -15.99 5.10
N ARG A 366 18.98 -15.22 4.00
CA ARG A 366 19.39 -13.80 3.99
C ARG A 366 18.64 -13.01 2.92
N GLY A 367 18.25 -11.78 3.29
CA GLY A 367 17.54 -10.84 2.42
C GLY A 367 16.13 -11.31 2.07
N ASN A 368 15.49 -10.67 1.10
CA ASN A 368 14.14 -11.01 0.65
C ASN A 368 14.09 -12.14 -0.39
N ARG A 369 15.24 -12.71 -0.77
CA ARG A 369 15.38 -13.74 -1.81
C ARG A 369 16.50 -14.73 -1.48
N PRO A 370 16.45 -15.43 -0.35
CA PRO A 370 17.42 -16.49 -0.10
C PRO A 370 17.28 -17.61 -1.15
N PRO A 371 18.37 -18.32 -1.49
CA PRO A 371 18.31 -19.49 -2.37
C PRO A 371 17.29 -20.52 -1.86
N GLY A 372 16.39 -20.95 -2.75
CA GLY A 372 15.26 -21.82 -2.42
C GLY A 372 13.95 -21.09 -2.10
N SER A 373 13.95 -19.75 -2.01
CA SER A 373 12.69 -18.98 -1.99
C SER A 373 11.89 -19.22 -3.28
N PRO A 374 10.56 -19.39 -3.21
CA PRO A 374 9.71 -19.51 -4.38
C PRO A 374 9.68 -18.22 -5.21
N TRP A 375 9.97 -17.08 -4.59
CA TRP A 375 9.97 -15.80 -5.26
C TRP A 375 11.33 -15.47 -5.87
N GLN A 376 11.44 -15.67 -7.19
CA GLN A 376 12.67 -15.42 -7.95
C GLN A 376 12.91 -13.93 -8.28
N GLY A 377 11.87 -13.10 -8.14
CA GLY A 377 11.93 -11.67 -8.41
C GLY A 377 12.10 -11.28 -9.88
N VAL A 378 12.57 -10.04 -10.12
CA VAL A 378 12.85 -9.52 -11.47
C VAL A 378 14.22 -10.02 -11.95
N PRO A 379 14.35 -10.61 -13.15
CA PRO A 379 15.60 -11.21 -13.64
C PRO A 379 16.81 -10.26 -13.62
N LYS A 380 17.98 -10.80 -13.24
CA LYS A 380 19.26 -10.06 -13.35
C LYS A 380 19.57 -9.83 -14.84
N GLY A 381 19.78 -8.57 -15.22
CA GLY A 381 20.07 -8.17 -16.61
C GLY A 381 18.87 -7.67 -17.41
N ALA A 382 17.66 -7.67 -16.83
CA ALA A 382 16.49 -7.10 -17.47
C ALA A 382 16.67 -5.61 -17.81
N THR A 383 16.25 -5.22 -19.02
CA THR A 383 16.16 -3.81 -19.43
C THR A 383 15.24 -3.02 -18.49
N PRO A 384 15.35 -1.69 -18.39
CA PRO A 384 14.43 -0.88 -17.57
C PRO A 384 12.95 -1.17 -17.86
N GLU A 385 12.61 -1.39 -19.13
CA GLU A 385 11.26 -1.70 -19.61
C GLU A 385 10.80 -3.08 -19.13
N GLU A 386 11.65 -4.10 -19.28
CA GLU A 386 11.37 -5.45 -18.78
C GLU A 386 11.25 -5.47 -17.25
N ARG A 387 12.06 -4.68 -16.54
CA ARG A 387 11.95 -4.57 -15.07
C ARG A 387 10.61 -3.99 -14.67
N LYS A 388 10.18 -2.92 -15.34
CA LYS A 388 8.89 -2.27 -15.10
C LYS A 388 7.71 -3.20 -15.43
N ALA A 389 7.79 -3.96 -16.53
CA ALA A 389 6.78 -4.93 -16.91
C ALA A 389 6.68 -6.09 -15.89
N ASN A 390 7.82 -6.70 -15.54
CA ASN A 390 7.89 -7.76 -14.54
C ASN A 390 7.43 -7.30 -13.15
N PHE A 391 7.80 -6.09 -12.76
CA PHE A 391 7.34 -5.48 -11.53
C PHE A 391 5.82 -5.34 -11.52
N ARG A 392 5.23 -4.73 -12.56
CA ARG A 392 3.77 -4.59 -12.67
C ARG A 392 3.04 -5.93 -12.65
N LYS A 393 3.57 -6.93 -13.34
CA LYS A 393 3.00 -8.30 -13.30
C LYS A 393 3.05 -8.86 -11.88
N ALA A 394 4.19 -8.75 -11.20
CA ALA A 394 4.31 -9.22 -9.82
C ALA A 394 3.31 -8.53 -8.90
N ILE A 395 3.19 -7.20 -8.98
CA ILE A 395 2.20 -6.42 -8.23
C ILE A 395 0.77 -6.91 -8.52
N TYR A 396 0.44 -7.16 -9.78
CA TYR A 396 -0.87 -7.65 -10.17
C TYR A 396 -1.15 -9.04 -9.61
N ASP A 397 -0.22 -9.99 -9.76
CA ASP A 397 -0.36 -11.36 -9.25
C ASP A 397 -0.59 -11.35 -7.73
N ILE A 398 0.18 -10.51 -7.02
CA ILE A 398 0.08 -10.25 -5.58
C ILE A 398 -1.32 -9.72 -5.21
N GLN A 399 -1.80 -8.69 -5.92
CA GLN A 399 -3.12 -8.10 -5.68
C GLN A 399 -4.23 -9.14 -5.88
N MET A 400 -4.13 -9.94 -6.95
CA MET A 400 -5.09 -10.99 -7.28
C MET A 400 -5.15 -12.12 -6.24
N GLN A 401 -4.05 -12.43 -5.55
CA GLN A 401 -4.04 -13.43 -4.47
C GLN A 401 -4.89 -13.01 -3.27
N THR A 402 -4.88 -11.72 -2.92
CA THR A 402 -5.60 -11.20 -1.74
C THR A 402 -7.01 -10.73 -2.06
N TYR A 403 -7.29 -10.46 -3.34
CA TYR A 403 -8.51 -9.78 -3.78
C TYR A 403 -9.80 -10.51 -3.41
N PRO A 404 -10.00 -11.82 -3.65
CA PRO A 404 -11.24 -12.50 -3.30
C PRO A 404 -11.58 -12.43 -1.81
N ALA A 405 -10.59 -12.61 -0.94
CA ALA A 405 -10.80 -12.54 0.50
C ALA A 405 -11.13 -11.12 0.97
N LYS A 406 -10.41 -10.10 0.46
CA LYS A 406 -10.71 -8.69 0.77
C LYS A 406 -12.09 -8.26 0.26
N LEU A 407 -12.50 -8.76 -0.91
CA LEU A 407 -13.81 -8.46 -1.48
C LEU A 407 -14.94 -9.17 -0.71
N ALA A 408 -14.71 -10.37 -0.17
CA ALA A 408 -15.67 -11.08 0.66
C ALA A 408 -15.97 -10.37 2.01
N GLU A 409 -15.10 -9.45 2.44
CA GLU A 409 -15.33 -8.56 3.59
C GLU A 409 -16.27 -7.38 3.24
N THR A 410 -16.78 -7.31 2.01
CA THR A 410 -17.62 -6.20 1.49
C THR A 410 -19.02 -6.66 1.10
N ASN A 411 -19.89 -5.71 0.75
CA ASN A 411 -21.27 -5.97 0.29
C ASN A 411 -21.40 -6.14 -1.25
N GLU A 412 -20.30 -6.37 -1.99
CA GLU A 412 -20.32 -6.43 -3.47
C GLU A 412 -20.99 -7.67 -4.08
N GLU A 413 -21.33 -8.69 -3.26
CA GLU A 413 -21.93 -9.97 -3.73
C GLU A 413 -21.25 -10.53 -5.00
N TRP A 414 -19.92 -10.51 -5.04
CA TRP A 414 -19.16 -10.85 -6.23
C TRP A 414 -18.97 -12.36 -6.36
N ASN A 415 -19.40 -12.91 -7.50
CA ASN A 415 -19.15 -14.29 -7.92
C ASN A 415 -19.36 -14.42 -9.47
N PRO A 416 -19.03 -15.57 -10.07
CA PRO A 416 -19.26 -15.79 -11.50
C PRO A 416 -20.73 -15.64 -11.94
N GLU A 417 -21.68 -16.01 -11.09
CA GLU A 417 -23.12 -15.94 -11.37
C GLU A 417 -23.60 -14.49 -11.48
N THR A 418 -23.23 -13.63 -10.53
CA THR A 418 -23.57 -12.20 -10.55
C THR A 418 -22.89 -11.49 -11.70
N THR A 419 -21.64 -11.84 -12.01
CA THR A 419 -20.95 -11.33 -13.21
C THR A 419 -21.71 -11.68 -14.50
N ALA A 420 -22.14 -12.94 -14.65
CA ALA A 420 -22.89 -13.40 -15.81
C ALA A 420 -24.26 -12.71 -15.93
N GLU A 421 -24.94 -12.49 -14.80
CA GLU A 421 -26.17 -11.72 -14.73
C GLU A 421 -25.99 -10.29 -15.25
N VAL A 422 -24.97 -9.59 -14.76
CA VAL A 422 -24.67 -8.21 -15.18
C VAL A 422 -24.38 -8.18 -16.67
N LEU A 423 -23.54 -9.07 -17.17
CA LEU A 423 -23.23 -9.18 -18.61
C LEU A 423 -24.50 -9.38 -19.44
N ARG A 424 -25.39 -10.28 -19.03
CA ARG A 424 -26.65 -10.57 -19.73
C ARG A 424 -27.54 -9.33 -19.78
N LYS A 425 -27.79 -8.69 -18.63
CA LYS A 425 -28.65 -7.49 -18.53
C LYS A 425 -28.05 -6.33 -19.32
N MET A 426 -26.74 -6.09 -19.21
CA MET A 426 -26.07 -5.01 -19.93
C MET A 426 -26.07 -5.22 -21.44
N LYS A 427 -25.75 -6.44 -21.93
CA LYS A 427 -25.74 -6.72 -23.38
C LYS A 427 -27.12 -6.66 -24.03
N ALA A 428 -28.20 -6.84 -23.26
CA ALA A 428 -29.58 -6.66 -23.74
C ALA A 428 -29.94 -5.19 -24.01
N ARG A 429 -29.26 -4.23 -23.37
CA ARG A 429 -29.47 -2.79 -23.57
C ARG A 429 -28.82 -2.35 -24.89
N PRO A 430 -29.47 -1.57 -25.76
CA PRO A 430 -28.88 -1.13 -27.02
C PRO A 430 -27.64 -0.24 -26.78
N LEU A 431 -26.65 -0.33 -27.69
CA LEU A 431 -25.57 0.64 -27.71
C LEU A 431 -26.12 2.00 -28.17
N PRO A 432 -25.84 3.10 -27.46
CA PRO A 432 -26.27 4.42 -27.91
C PRO A 432 -25.54 4.80 -29.20
N ALA A 433 -26.26 5.45 -30.12
CA ALA A 433 -25.62 6.12 -31.25
C ALA A 433 -24.74 7.27 -30.72
N PRO A 434 -23.52 7.49 -31.24
CA PRO A 434 -22.62 8.56 -30.76
C PRO A 434 -23.27 9.95 -30.74
N SER A 435 -24.13 10.26 -31.71
CA SER A 435 -24.87 11.52 -31.79
C SER A 435 -25.87 11.74 -30.64
N ALA A 436 -26.36 10.68 -30.01
CA ALA A 436 -27.36 10.75 -28.94
C ALA A 436 -26.78 11.21 -27.59
N ILE A 437 -25.45 11.18 -27.42
CA ILE A 437 -24.76 11.67 -26.21
C ILE A 437 -24.41 13.15 -26.33
N GLY A 438 -24.03 13.60 -27.53
CA GLY A 438 -23.62 14.97 -27.80
C GLY A 438 -24.72 16.03 -27.67
N SER A 439 -26.00 15.63 -27.70
CA SER A 439 -27.16 16.54 -27.67
C SER A 439 -27.73 16.83 -26.27
N ARG A 440 -27.26 16.14 -25.22
CA ARG A 440 -27.84 16.21 -23.86
C ARG A 440 -27.27 17.41 -23.08
N LYS A 441 -28.12 18.25 -22.47
CA LYS A 441 -27.68 19.57 -21.96
C LYS A 441 -27.71 19.78 -20.44
N GLN A 442 -28.47 19.02 -19.65
CA GLN A 442 -28.67 19.36 -18.23
C GLN A 442 -27.97 18.40 -17.26
N LEU A 443 -28.46 17.17 -17.07
CA LEU A 443 -27.87 16.22 -16.12
C LEU A 443 -26.95 15.22 -16.82
N ARG A 444 -25.67 15.20 -16.42
CA ARG A 444 -24.62 14.40 -17.08
C ARG A 444 -24.02 13.37 -16.12
N PHE A 445 -23.77 12.18 -16.65
CA PHE A 445 -23.28 11.01 -15.89
C PHE A 445 -21.87 10.66 -16.35
N GLY A 446 -20.89 10.94 -15.49
CA GLY A 446 -19.47 10.72 -15.75
C GLY A 446 -18.89 9.53 -15.00
N LEU A 447 -17.73 9.09 -15.47
CA LEU A 447 -16.94 8.06 -14.80
C LEU A 447 -15.48 8.49 -14.68
N HIS A 448 -14.88 8.22 -13.53
CA HIS A 448 -13.45 8.38 -13.27
C HIS A 448 -12.77 7.01 -13.16
N GLY A 449 -11.44 6.94 -13.30
CA GLY A 449 -10.66 5.70 -13.28
C GLY A 449 -10.49 5.03 -14.66
N ILE A 450 -10.60 5.79 -15.75
CA ILE A 450 -10.29 5.33 -17.13
C ILE A 450 -8.96 5.96 -17.60
N GLU A 451 -7.93 5.86 -16.77
CA GLU A 451 -6.61 6.49 -16.97
C GLU A 451 -5.53 5.61 -16.33
N LYS A 452 -4.23 5.98 -16.41
CA LYS A 452 -3.20 5.25 -15.66
C LYS A 452 -3.44 5.39 -14.14
N PRO A 453 -3.32 4.30 -13.35
CA PRO A 453 -2.78 2.98 -13.74
C PRO A 453 -3.82 1.95 -14.21
N PHE A 454 -5.10 2.31 -14.31
CA PHE A 454 -6.19 1.38 -14.62
C PHE A 454 -6.21 0.98 -16.10
N VAL A 455 -6.07 1.97 -16.99
CA VAL A 455 -6.05 1.79 -18.44
C VAL A 455 -4.69 2.22 -18.98
N GLN A 456 -4.05 1.37 -19.76
CA GLN A 456 -2.77 1.68 -20.36
C GLN A 456 -2.67 1.13 -21.79
N VAL A 457 -2.11 1.93 -22.70
CA VAL A 457 -1.73 1.48 -24.04
C VAL A 457 -0.88 0.21 -23.95
N GLY A 458 -1.27 -0.81 -24.72
CA GLY A 458 -0.62 -2.12 -24.77
C GLY A 458 -0.93 -3.07 -23.62
N ALA A 459 -1.86 -2.73 -22.71
CA ALA A 459 -2.25 -3.59 -21.59
C ALA A 459 -3.78 -3.77 -21.53
N ASP A 460 -4.24 -5.03 -21.48
CA ASP A 460 -5.66 -5.39 -21.36
C ASP A 460 -6.58 -4.66 -22.36
N GLU A 461 -6.10 -4.36 -23.58
CA GLU A 461 -6.82 -3.48 -24.52
C GLU A 461 -8.19 -4.03 -24.93
N GLU A 462 -8.28 -5.35 -25.16
CA GLU A 462 -9.55 -6.02 -25.50
C GLU A 462 -10.54 -5.95 -24.33
N ARG A 463 -10.06 -6.18 -23.11
CA ARG A 463 -10.89 -6.13 -21.89
C ARG A 463 -11.36 -4.71 -21.61
N THR A 464 -10.48 -3.73 -21.77
CA THR A 464 -10.79 -2.31 -21.61
C THR A 464 -11.82 -1.87 -22.66
N ALA A 465 -11.64 -2.25 -23.93
CA ALA A 465 -12.60 -1.95 -24.98
C ALA A 465 -13.99 -2.57 -24.71
N ALA A 466 -14.03 -3.82 -24.22
CA ALA A 466 -15.27 -4.48 -23.82
C ALA A 466 -15.93 -3.80 -22.60
N ALA A 467 -15.15 -3.35 -21.62
CA ALA A 467 -15.64 -2.59 -20.49
C ALA A 467 -16.27 -1.26 -20.95
N LEU A 468 -15.64 -0.54 -21.87
CA LEU A 468 -16.20 0.69 -22.45
C LEU A 468 -17.53 0.46 -23.18
N ASP A 469 -17.68 -0.64 -23.93
CA ASP A 469 -18.96 -1.00 -24.55
C ASP A 469 -20.07 -1.14 -23.48
N LEU A 470 -19.75 -1.76 -22.34
CA LEU A 470 -20.68 -1.93 -21.23
C LEU A 470 -20.99 -0.59 -20.53
N LEU A 471 -19.98 0.26 -20.33
CA LEU A 471 -20.17 1.62 -19.79
C LEU A 471 -21.07 2.47 -20.69
N ALA A 472 -20.91 2.37 -22.02
CA ALA A 472 -21.78 3.06 -22.98
C ALA A 472 -23.24 2.60 -22.85
N ARG A 473 -23.47 1.29 -22.71
CA ARG A 473 -24.81 0.70 -22.49
C ARG A 473 -25.39 1.08 -21.13
N ALA A 474 -24.54 1.29 -20.12
CA ALA A 474 -24.95 1.77 -18.80
C ALA A 474 -25.26 3.27 -18.80
N GLY A 475 -24.91 3.98 -19.87
CA GLY A 475 -25.18 5.40 -20.02
C GLY A 475 -24.10 6.30 -19.43
N VAL A 476 -22.83 5.87 -19.40
CA VAL A 476 -21.73 6.82 -19.19
C VAL A 476 -21.65 7.79 -20.38
N GLU A 477 -21.48 9.09 -20.12
CA GLU A 477 -21.48 10.13 -21.16
C GLU A 477 -20.13 10.82 -21.31
N PHE A 478 -19.31 10.82 -20.27
CA PHE A 478 -17.96 11.36 -20.32
C PHE A 478 -17.05 10.65 -19.32
N LEU A 479 -15.75 10.73 -19.57
CA LEU A 479 -14.70 10.14 -18.76
C LEU A 479 -13.84 11.25 -18.18
N ARG A 480 -13.59 11.23 -16.87
CA ARG A 480 -12.60 12.12 -16.25
C ARG A 480 -11.22 11.49 -16.36
N THR A 481 -10.26 12.25 -16.90
CA THR A 481 -8.87 11.82 -17.08
C THR A 481 -7.84 12.83 -16.57
N ALA A 482 -6.77 12.33 -15.94
CA ALA A 482 -5.59 13.07 -15.50
C ALA A 482 -4.39 12.96 -16.45
N GLU A 483 -4.48 12.18 -17.54
CA GLU A 483 -3.43 12.13 -18.58
C GLU A 483 -3.03 13.49 -19.18
N PRO A 484 -3.90 14.51 -19.25
CA PRO A 484 -3.53 15.85 -19.70
C PRO A 484 -2.60 16.61 -18.73
N CYS A 485 -2.35 16.12 -17.51
CA CYS A 485 -1.41 16.76 -16.60
C CYS A 485 0.01 16.79 -17.19
N TRP A 486 0.70 17.92 -17.10
CA TRP A 486 2.02 18.16 -17.69
C TRP A 486 3.02 17.06 -17.31
N HIS A 487 3.13 16.71 -16.02
CA HIS A 487 4.04 15.67 -15.56
C HIS A 487 3.78 14.26 -16.14
N ARG A 488 2.60 14.00 -16.71
CA ARG A 488 2.27 12.73 -17.39
C ARG A 488 2.64 12.74 -18.87
N LEU A 489 2.58 13.91 -19.51
CA LEU A 489 2.92 14.10 -20.92
C LEU A 489 4.43 14.14 -21.16
N GLY A 490 5.21 14.67 -20.21
CA GLY A 490 6.67 14.72 -20.27
C GLY A 490 7.27 15.95 -19.60
N ASN A 491 8.59 16.09 -19.69
CA ASN A 491 9.31 17.17 -19.01
C ASN A 491 9.40 18.48 -19.81
N VAL A 492 9.32 18.42 -21.14
CA VAL A 492 9.55 19.59 -22.00
C VAL A 492 8.41 19.71 -23.00
N PRO A 493 7.69 20.84 -23.05
CA PRO A 493 6.70 21.11 -24.09
C PRO A 493 7.29 20.95 -25.50
N GLY A 494 6.50 20.45 -26.46
CA GLY A 494 6.98 20.11 -27.81
C GLY A 494 7.66 18.74 -27.92
N THR A 495 7.92 18.03 -26.80
CA THR A 495 8.40 16.64 -26.80
C THR A 495 7.45 15.71 -26.04
N PHE A 496 6.19 16.08 -25.92
CA PHE A 496 5.21 15.33 -25.15
C PHE A 496 4.83 13.99 -25.80
N ASP A 497 4.56 12.99 -24.95
CA ASP A 497 4.06 11.68 -25.34
C ASP A 497 2.53 11.62 -25.14
N TYR A 498 1.80 11.83 -26.22
CA TYR A 498 0.34 11.81 -26.22
C TYR A 498 -0.28 10.43 -26.37
N ARG A 499 0.51 9.35 -26.53
CA ARG A 499 -0.01 8.01 -26.88
C ARG A 499 -1.14 7.54 -25.96
N GLN A 500 -1.01 7.81 -24.66
CA GLN A 500 -2.05 7.42 -23.69
C GLN A 500 -3.33 8.27 -23.84
N LEU A 501 -3.20 9.59 -23.96
CA LEU A 501 -4.35 10.48 -24.15
C LEU A 501 -5.06 10.19 -25.46
N ASP A 502 -4.31 9.91 -26.54
CA ASP A 502 -4.86 9.52 -27.84
C ASP A 502 -5.63 8.21 -27.77
N TYR A 503 -5.13 7.25 -27.00
CA TYR A 503 -5.81 5.99 -26.77
C TYR A 503 -7.14 6.21 -26.02
N GLU A 504 -7.14 6.96 -24.93
CA GLU A 504 -8.37 7.29 -24.19
C GLU A 504 -9.39 8.07 -25.04
N MET A 505 -8.92 9.03 -25.85
CA MET A 505 -9.78 9.73 -26.81
C MET A 505 -10.37 8.76 -27.85
N SER A 506 -9.59 7.81 -28.34
CA SER A 506 -10.07 6.82 -29.32
C SER A 506 -11.16 5.91 -28.73
N LEU A 507 -10.98 5.48 -27.48
CA LEU A 507 -11.93 4.67 -26.74
C LEU A 507 -13.23 5.44 -26.48
N ALA A 508 -13.14 6.68 -26.01
CA ALA A 508 -14.29 7.54 -25.77
C ALA A 508 -15.08 7.84 -27.07
N ARG A 509 -14.35 8.17 -28.14
CA ARG A 509 -14.93 8.55 -29.45
C ARG A 509 -15.78 7.43 -30.05
N LYS A 510 -15.41 6.16 -29.86
CA LYS A 510 -16.15 4.98 -30.36
C LYS A 510 -17.63 5.01 -29.97
N HIS A 511 -17.95 5.57 -28.79
CA HIS A 511 -19.31 5.64 -28.26
C HIS A 511 -19.89 7.05 -28.19
N GLY A 512 -19.18 8.05 -28.70
CA GLY A 512 -19.58 9.47 -28.57
C GLY A 512 -19.42 10.03 -27.16
N MET A 513 -18.63 9.37 -26.31
CA MET A 513 -18.25 9.91 -25.00
C MET A 513 -17.20 11.01 -25.18
N LYS A 514 -17.18 11.93 -24.21
CA LYS A 514 -16.22 13.04 -24.14
C LYS A 514 -15.29 12.89 -22.94
N LEU A 515 -14.28 13.76 -22.83
CA LEU A 515 -13.33 13.78 -21.73
C LEU A 515 -13.52 15.03 -20.86
N MET A 516 -13.55 14.85 -19.55
CA MET A 516 -13.24 15.90 -18.58
C MET A 516 -11.73 15.87 -18.36
N LEU A 517 -11.04 16.94 -18.76
CA LEU A 517 -9.58 17.02 -18.73
C LEU A 517 -9.12 17.62 -17.41
N THR A 518 -8.45 16.83 -16.57
CA THR A 518 -7.78 17.34 -15.36
C THR A 518 -6.40 17.87 -15.73
N MET A 519 -6.17 19.15 -15.47
CA MET A 519 -5.03 19.92 -15.95
C MET A 519 -4.08 20.30 -14.82
N GLY A 520 -2.88 20.73 -15.20
CA GLY A 520 -1.84 21.09 -14.27
C GLY A 520 -0.89 19.91 -14.06
N PHE A 521 -0.64 19.56 -12.80
CA PHE A 521 0.69 19.68 -12.22
C PHE A 521 1.92 19.49 -13.12
N ALA A 522 2.85 20.44 -12.99
CA ALA A 522 4.14 20.42 -13.64
C ALA A 522 5.03 19.25 -13.15
N PRO A 523 5.99 18.78 -13.99
CA PRO A 523 7.06 17.90 -13.54
C PRO A 523 7.74 18.41 -12.27
N ALA A 524 8.16 17.47 -11.42
CA ALA A 524 8.69 17.72 -10.08
C ALA A 524 9.74 18.85 -10.04
N GLN A 525 10.66 18.87 -11.00
CA GLN A 525 11.72 19.89 -11.10
C GLN A 525 11.22 21.34 -11.28
N TYR A 526 10.01 21.53 -11.81
CA TYR A 526 9.39 22.85 -11.99
C TYR A 526 8.33 23.18 -10.94
N GLY A 527 8.00 22.24 -10.06
CA GLY A 527 7.03 22.43 -8.98
C GLY A 527 7.65 23.08 -7.73
N LYS A 528 6.83 23.79 -6.95
CA LYS A 528 7.19 24.33 -5.63
C LYS A 528 7.49 23.21 -4.60
N GLY A 529 7.98 23.58 -3.43
CA GLY A 529 8.17 22.68 -2.29
C GLY A 529 9.15 21.53 -2.50
N ARG A 530 10.45 21.85 -2.56
CA ARG A 530 11.54 20.89 -2.83
C ARG A 530 11.37 20.10 -4.14
N GLY A 531 10.63 20.67 -5.10
CA GLY A 531 10.41 20.06 -6.40
C GLY A 531 9.37 18.94 -6.35
N ASN A 532 8.14 19.25 -5.92
CA ASN A 532 7.06 18.27 -5.86
C ASN A 532 6.18 18.35 -7.12
N LYS A 533 5.90 17.21 -7.76
CA LYS A 533 5.04 17.13 -8.95
C LYS A 533 3.55 17.33 -8.68
N LEU A 534 3.13 17.45 -7.42
CA LEU A 534 1.74 17.72 -7.01
C LEU A 534 1.61 19.14 -6.43
N ALA A 535 2.57 20.02 -6.73
CA ALA A 535 2.60 21.42 -6.31
C ALA A 535 2.33 22.35 -7.49
N ALA A 536 2.07 23.62 -7.19
CA ALA A 536 2.04 24.69 -8.17
C ALA A 536 3.40 24.81 -8.89
N CYS A 537 3.35 25.24 -10.15
CA CYS A 537 4.51 25.60 -10.93
C CYS A 537 5.20 26.82 -10.33
N LYS A 538 6.54 26.83 -10.31
CA LYS A 538 7.28 28.00 -9.85
C LYS A 538 7.15 29.15 -10.86
N PRO A 539 7.08 30.42 -10.39
CA PRO A 539 6.93 31.58 -11.27
C PRO A 539 7.97 31.69 -12.38
N GLU A 540 9.23 31.31 -12.12
CA GLU A 540 10.30 31.32 -13.12
C GLU A 540 10.06 30.35 -14.31
N TYR A 541 9.16 29.37 -14.14
CA TYR A 541 8.81 28.39 -15.18
C TYR A 541 7.43 28.64 -15.81
N TYR A 542 6.77 29.77 -15.53
CA TYR A 542 5.48 30.09 -16.13
C TYR A 542 5.52 30.21 -17.66
N GLY A 543 6.68 30.50 -18.26
CA GLY A 543 6.84 30.40 -19.73
C GLY A 543 6.56 28.98 -20.23
N LEU A 544 7.24 28.00 -19.64
CA LEU A 544 7.05 26.58 -19.97
C LEU A 544 5.65 26.07 -19.63
N TYR A 545 5.03 26.58 -18.56
CA TYR A 545 3.65 26.23 -18.22
C TYR A 545 2.68 26.70 -19.31
N ARG A 546 2.87 27.91 -19.86
CA ARG A 546 2.06 28.40 -20.99
C ARG A 546 2.29 27.58 -22.26
N ASP A 547 3.54 27.23 -22.55
CA ASP A 547 3.88 26.36 -23.69
C ASP A 547 3.22 24.99 -23.55
N TYR A 548 3.18 24.42 -22.34
CA TYR A 548 2.46 23.19 -22.02
C TYR A 548 0.96 23.30 -22.39
N LEU A 549 0.30 24.35 -21.93
CA LEU A 549 -1.13 24.57 -22.19
C LEU A 549 -1.40 24.74 -23.68
N ASP A 550 -0.59 25.55 -24.37
CA ASP A 550 -0.75 25.82 -25.80
C ASP A 550 -0.49 24.55 -26.65
N ASP A 551 0.47 23.71 -26.26
CA ASP A 551 0.74 22.44 -26.95
C ASP A 551 -0.40 21.43 -26.76
N LEU A 552 -0.85 21.27 -25.52
CA LEU A 552 -1.95 20.37 -25.19
C LEU A 552 -3.28 20.77 -25.86
N PHE A 553 -3.67 22.05 -25.82
CA PHE A 553 -4.92 22.50 -26.45
C PHE A 553 -4.84 22.58 -27.98
N ARG A 554 -3.64 22.62 -28.57
CA ARG A 554 -3.47 22.39 -30.01
C ARG A 554 -3.71 20.94 -30.39
N HIS A 555 -3.34 20.01 -29.50
CA HIS A 555 -3.45 18.58 -29.72
C HIS A 555 -4.88 18.04 -29.53
N VAL A 556 -5.58 18.50 -28.49
CA VAL A 556 -6.92 17.99 -28.14
C VAL A 556 -8.01 18.70 -28.96
N PRO A 557 -8.82 17.98 -29.75
CA PRO A 557 -9.94 18.58 -30.47
C PRO A 557 -11.09 19.01 -29.54
N GLU A 558 -11.73 20.16 -29.80
CA GLU A 558 -12.83 20.69 -28.97
C GLU A 558 -13.97 19.67 -28.82
N GLU A 559 -14.30 18.90 -29.86
CA GLU A 559 -15.40 17.94 -29.82
C GLU A 559 -15.19 16.81 -28.80
N MET A 560 -13.94 16.55 -28.42
CA MET A 560 -13.59 15.57 -27.39
C MET A 560 -13.76 16.12 -25.98
N ILE A 561 -13.90 17.43 -25.79
CA ILE A 561 -13.91 18.05 -24.47
C ILE A 561 -15.34 18.14 -23.93
N HIS A 562 -15.57 17.52 -22.77
CA HIS A 562 -16.75 17.74 -21.94
C HIS A 562 -16.58 18.98 -21.07
N SER A 563 -15.44 19.06 -20.38
CA SER A 563 -15.05 20.14 -19.48
C SER A 563 -13.54 20.10 -19.27
N VAL A 564 -12.98 21.19 -18.76
CA VAL A 564 -11.58 21.28 -18.34
C VAL A 564 -11.57 21.61 -16.86
N GLU A 565 -10.80 20.90 -16.06
CA GLU A 565 -10.71 21.07 -14.61
C GLU A 565 -9.25 21.39 -14.22
N LEU A 566 -9.04 22.43 -13.41
CA LEU A 566 -7.69 22.76 -12.94
C LEU A 566 -7.35 22.06 -11.63
N ALA A 567 -6.31 21.22 -11.69
CA ALA A 567 -5.75 20.45 -10.59
C ALA A 567 -6.78 19.52 -9.93
N ASN A 568 -6.52 19.11 -8.68
CA ASN A 568 -7.37 18.17 -7.93
C ASN A 568 -7.23 18.48 -6.43
N GLU A 569 -8.34 18.46 -5.68
CA GLU A 569 -8.37 18.59 -4.20
C GLU A 569 -7.42 19.64 -3.63
N VAL A 570 -7.42 20.83 -4.23
CA VAL A 570 -6.44 21.87 -3.91
C VAL A 570 -6.63 22.48 -2.52
N ASP A 571 -7.78 22.24 -1.89
CA ASP A 571 -8.07 22.59 -0.51
C ASP A 571 -7.57 21.54 0.50
N ALA A 572 -7.02 20.41 0.01
CA ALA A 572 -6.46 19.28 0.76
C ALA A 572 -4.91 19.26 0.70
N SER A 573 -4.27 20.28 1.30
CA SER A 573 -2.82 20.59 1.15
C SER A 573 -1.80 19.52 1.60
N HIS A 574 -2.23 18.30 1.93
CA HIS A 574 -1.36 17.15 2.23
C HIS A 574 -1.45 16.03 1.20
N VAL A 575 -2.47 16.04 0.35
CA VAL A 575 -2.72 15.00 -0.65
C VAL A 575 -2.42 15.55 -2.04
N TRP A 576 -2.94 16.74 -2.34
CA TRP A 576 -2.78 17.43 -3.61
C TRP A 576 -2.51 18.93 -3.37
N TRP A 577 -1.93 19.61 -4.37
CA TRP A 577 -1.53 21.02 -4.26
C TRP A 577 -0.60 21.29 -3.05
N VAL A 578 0.41 20.43 -2.91
CA VAL A 578 1.32 20.39 -1.77
C VAL A 578 2.53 21.33 -1.96
N GLY A 579 3.46 21.34 -1.00
CA GLY A 579 4.78 21.96 -1.19
C GLY A 579 4.73 23.47 -1.37
N ASP A 580 4.43 24.20 -0.29
CA ASP A 580 4.29 25.66 -0.19
C ASP A 580 3.40 26.35 -1.25
N SER A 581 2.63 25.58 -2.01
CA SER A 581 1.63 26.08 -2.95
C SER A 581 0.51 26.82 -2.23
N THR A 582 0.12 27.97 -2.79
CA THR A 582 -0.86 28.87 -2.19
C THR A 582 -2.14 28.98 -3.04
N PRO A 583 -3.27 29.48 -2.47
CA PRO A 583 -4.43 29.86 -3.25
C PRO A 583 -4.10 30.86 -4.38
N GLU A 584 -3.17 31.78 -4.14
CA GLU A 584 -2.77 32.79 -5.12
C GLU A 584 -2.02 32.15 -6.30
N ASP A 585 -1.16 31.16 -6.04
CA ASP A 585 -0.51 30.38 -7.11
C ASP A 585 -1.52 29.65 -7.98
N TYR A 586 -2.55 29.06 -7.36
CA TYR A 586 -3.65 28.41 -8.08
C TYR A 586 -4.38 29.40 -8.99
N VAL A 587 -4.66 30.61 -8.50
CA VAL A 587 -5.32 31.63 -9.31
C VAL A 587 -4.43 32.11 -10.46
N GLU A 588 -3.11 32.19 -10.29
CA GLU A 588 -2.21 32.49 -11.41
C GLU A 588 -2.22 31.39 -12.47
N GLU A 589 -2.19 30.11 -12.08
CA GLU A 589 -2.36 29.00 -13.03
C GLU A 589 -3.74 29.00 -13.70
N ALA A 590 -4.79 29.39 -12.98
CA ALA A 590 -6.13 29.54 -13.53
C ALA A 590 -6.21 30.64 -14.59
N LYS A 591 -5.54 31.79 -14.36
CA LYS A 591 -5.44 32.86 -15.37
C LYS A 591 -4.75 32.38 -16.63
N MET A 592 -3.59 31.73 -16.49
CA MET A 592 -2.84 31.20 -17.63
C MET A 592 -3.64 30.16 -18.42
N THR A 593 -4.35 29.27 -17.73
CA THR A 593 -5.21 28.26 -18.34
C THR A 593 -6.42 28.92 -19.04
N CYS A 594 -7.07 29.88 -18.40
CA CYS A 594 -8.19 30.63 -18.98
C CYS A 594 -7.78 31.34 -20.28
N ASP A 595 -6.60 31.98 -20.29
CA ASP A 595 -6.08 32.65 -21.48
C ASP A 595 -5.72 31.66 -22.59
N ALA A 596 -5.12 30.52 -22.27
CA ALA A 596 -4.82 29.48 -23.24
C ALA A 596 -6.10 28.90 -23.87
N LEU A 597 -7.13 28.64 -23.07
CA LEU A 597 -8.42 28.18 -23.56
C LEU A 597 -9.10 29.20 -24.48
N LYS A 598 -9.05 30.50 -24.16
CA LYS A 598 -9.61 31.57 -25.02
C LYS A 598 -8.89 31.64 -26.37
N ARG A 599 -7.57 31.39 -26.39
CA ARG A 599 -6.79 31.36 -27.65
C ARG A 599 -7.12 30.13 -28.48
N ALA A 600 -7.14 28.95 -27.86
CA ALA A 600 -7.35 27.69 -28.56
C ALA A 600 -8.81 27.51 -29.01
N TYR A 601 -9.76 27.94 -28.18
CA TYR A 601 -11.20 27.72 -28.38
C TYR A 601 -12.01 28.99 -28.09
N PRO A 602 -11.96 30.02 -28.95
CA PRO A 602 -12.60 31.32 -28.70
C PRO A 602 -14.12 31.25 -28.54
N ASN A 603 -14.76 30.21 -29.09
CA ASN A 603 -16.21 29.98 -29.03
C ASN A 603 -16.54 28.68 -28.26
N ARG A 604 -15.70 28.31 -27.27
CA ARG A 604 -15.80 27.04 -26.54
C ARG A 604 -17.22 26.76 -26.05
N LYS A 605 -17.66 25.51 -26.17
CA LYS A 605 -18.97 25.03 -25.67
C LYS A 605 -18.89 24.18 -24.40
N PHE A 606 -17.74 24.20 -23.73
CA PHE A 606 -17.47 23.43 -22.51
C PHE A 606 -17.03 24.37 -21.37
N PRO A 607 -17.32 24.04 -20.11
CA PRO A 607 -16.93 24.86 -18.97
C PRO A 607 -15.49 24.60 -18.53
N PHE A 608 -14.83 25.65 -18.04
CA PHE A 608 -13.61 25.56 -17.24
C PHE A 608 -13.97 25.53 -15.75
N LEU A 609 -13.61 24.46 -15.06
CA LEU A 609 -13.99 24.13 -13.69
C LEU A 609 -12.88 24.46 -12.70
N GLY A 610 -13.27 25.11 -11.60
CA GLY A 610 -12.39 25.42 -10.48
C GLY A 610 -12.69 24.60 -9.23
N PHE A 611 -11.64 24.38 -8.44
CA PHE A 611 -11.60 23.82 -7.09
C PHE A 611 -12.38 22.54 -6.85
N SER A 612 -11.93 21.40 -7.40
CA SER A 612 -12.29 20.01 -7.07
C SER A 612 -12.22 19.70 -5.57
N ALA A 613 -13.08 20.34 -4.77
CA ALA A 613 -12.84 20.58 -3.37
C ALA A 613 -13.41 19.47 -2.50
N THR A 614 -12.66 19.09 -1.47
CA THR A 614 -13.02 17.96 -0.60
C THR A 614 -13.08 18.38 0.87
N TRP A 615 -12.06 19.10 1.35
CA TRP A 615 -11.89 19.41 2.77
C TRP A 615 -12.75 20.60 3.22
N SER A 616 -13.21 21.41 2.28
CA SER A 616 -14.15 22.52 2.49
C SER A 616 -15.55 22.07 2.91
N SER A 617 -15.83 20.78 2.85
CA SER A 617 -17.10 20.20 3.28
C SER A 617 -17.36 20.32 4.78
N VAL A 618 -16.32 20.55 5.61
CA VAL A 618 -16.42 20.77 7.06
C VAL A 618 -15.55 21.96 7.51
N GLU A 619 -15.82 22.52 8.69
CA GLU A 619 -15.08 23.68 9.22
C GLU A 619 -13.75 23.33 9.92
N ARG A 620 -13.51 22.04 10.21
CA ARG A 620 -12.39 21.57 11.06
C ARG A 620 -11.03 22.13 10.64
N ASP A 621 -10.78 22.23 9.34
CA ASP A 621 -9.46 22.52 8.80
C ASP A 621 -9.22 24.03 8.55
N ARG A 622 -10.18 24.89 8.91
CA ARG A 622 -10.10 26.36 8.73
C ARG A 622 -8.89 26.97 9.45
N ALA A 623 -8.62 26.53 10.68
CA ALA A 623 -7.54 27.10 11.52
C ALA A 623 -6.15 26.91 10.91
N GLU A 624 -5.98 25.91 10.04
CA GLU A 624 -4.74 25.62 9.33
C GLU A 624 -4.66 26.33 7.97
N GLY A 625 -5.62 27.20 7.65
CA GLY A 625 -5.72 27.87 6.36
C GLY A 625 -6.11 26.96 5.20
N ARG A 626 -6.78 25.84 5.50
CA ARG A 626 -7.20 24.79 4.53
C ARG A 626 -8.72 24.75 4.39
N GLY A 627 -9.21 23.83 3.55
CA GLY A 627 -10.64 23.65 3.32
C GLY A 627 -11.29 24.99 2.95
N ARG A 628 -12.32 25.38 3.70
CA ARG A 628 -13.07 26.63 3.46
C ARG A 628 -12.17 27.87 3.43
N ALA A 629 -11.20 27.97 4.35
CA ALA A 629 -10.28 29.13 4.39
C ALA A 629 -9.44 29.24 3.12
N TRP A 630 -9.05 28.10 2.53
CA TRP A 630 -8.27 28.06 1.30
C TRP A 630 -9.11 28.56 0.13
N VAL A 631 -10.36 28.06 -0.01
CA VAL A 631 -11.28 28.48 -1.08
C VAL A 631 -11.69 29.95 -0.95
N GLU A 632 -11.93 30.43 0.27
CA GLU A 632 -12.20 31.84 0.58
C GLU A 632 -11.07 32.75 0.07
N ARG A 633 -9.81 32.41 0.40
CA ARG A 633 -8.64 33.14 -0.08
C ARG A 633 -8.48 33.09 -1.59
N ALA A 634 -8.79 31.95 -2.20
CA ALA A 634 -8.72 31.80 -3.65
C ALA A 634 -9.76 32.70 -4.36
N PHE A 635 -10.97 32.83 -3.80
CA PHE A 635 -11.94 33.82 -4.26
C PHE A 635 -11.44 35.25 -4.12
N ASP A 636 -10.85 35.59 -2.97
CA ASP A 636 -10.31 36.93 -2.70
C ASP A 636 -9.14 37.27 -3.66
N ALA A 637 -8.36 36.26 -4.06
CA ALA A 637 -7.31 36.38 -5.08
C ALA A 637 -7.84 36.51 -6.52
N GLY A 638 -9.15 36.31 -6.74
CA GLY A 638 -9.82 36.55 -8.02
C GLY A 638 -10.17 35.31 -8.83
N ALA A 639 -10.24 34.13 -8.22
CA ALA A 639 -10.58 32.87 -8.89
C ALA A 639 -11.87 32.94 -9.73
N ASP A 640 -12.90 33.65 -9.24
CA ASP A 640 -14.20 33.70 -9.92
C ASP A 640 -14.17 34.39 -11.29
N ARG A 641 -13.10 35.11 -11.62
CA ARG A 641 -12.93 35.69 -12.96
C ARG A 641 -12.47 34.67 -14.00
N CYS A 642 -11.96 33.52 -13.58
CA CYS A 642 -11.33 32.54 -14.47
C CYS A 642 -12.28 31.41 -14.86
N PHE A 643 -13.05 30.90 -13.90
CA PHE A 643 -13.84 29.68 -14.03
C PHE A 643 -15.28 29.93 -14.49
N ASP A 644 -15.85 29.00 -15.25
CA ASP A 644 -17.25 29.01 -15.68
C ASP A 644 -18.15 28.29 -14.68
N ALA A 645 -17.61 27.33 -13.93
CA ALA A 645 -18.30 26.54 -12.92
C ALA A 645 -17.30 26.01 -11.86
N TYR A 646 -17.82 25.36 -10.81
CA TYR A 646 -16.99 24.76 -9.75
C TYR A 646 -17.32 23.29 -9.56
N SER A 647 -16.34 22.50 -9.15
CA SER A 647 -16.53 21.07 -8.89
C SER A 647 -16.31 20.74 -7.41
N LEU A 648 -17.05 19.80 -6.84
CA LEU A 648 -16.96 19.37 -5.44
C LEU A 648 -16.84 17.86 -5.36
N HIS A 649 -16.20 17.31 -4.34
CA HIS A 649 -16.09 15.86 -4.14
C HIS A 649 -16.79 15.40 -2.86
N TYR A 650 -17.23 14.14 -2.87
CA TYR A 650 -17.75 13.43 -1.69
C TYR A 650 -18.90 14.15 -0.95
N THR A 651 -19.95 14.52 -1.70
CA THR A 651 -21.06 15.36 -1.25
C THR A 651 -22.35 14.60 -0.93
N TRP A 652 -22.44 13.31 -1.27
CA TRP A 652 -23.71 12.57 -1.17
C TRP A 652 -24.14 12.20 0.26
N SER A 653 -23.22 12.12 1.22
CA SER A 653 -23.54 11.65 2.58
C SER A 653 -24.14 12.75 3.46
N PRO A 654 -25.04 12.41 4.41
CA PRO A 654 -25.72 13.40 5.26
C PRO A 654 -24.82 14.45 5.94
N PRO A 655 -23.64 14.09 6.51
CA PRO A 655 -22.73 15.07 7.10
C PRO A 655 -22.19 16.12 6.12
N LYS A 656 -22.33 15.89 4.82
CA LYS A 656 -21.77 16.70 3.74
C LYS A 656 -22.82 17.51 2.98
N TRP A 657 -24.11 17.33 3.28
CA TRP A 657 -25.20 17.98 2.53
C TRP A 657 -25.22 19.51 2.55
N GLY A 658 -24.51 20.15 3.49
CA GLY A 658 -24.37 21.60 3.54
C GLY A 658 -23.26 22.17 2.65
N PHE A 659 -22.47 21.32 1.98
CA PHE A 659 -21.28 21.78 1.26
C PHE A 659 -21.61 22.59 0.01
N ALA A 660 -22.52 22.11 -0.84
CA ALA A 660 -22.93 22.83 -2.05
C ALA A 660 -23.63 24.16 -1.71
N ASP A 661 -24.47 24.16 -0.67
CA ASP A 661 -25.15 25.37 -0.17
C ASP A 661 -24.15 26.40 0.36
N TRP A 662 -23.13 25.96 1.12
CA TRP A 662 -22.04 26.83 1.55
C TRP A 662 -21.30 27.45 0.36
N MET A 663 -20.95 26.66 -0.66
CA MET A 663 -20.24 27.16 -1.84
C MET A 663 -21.07 28.23 -2.58
N ARG A 664 -22.38 28.00 -2.74
CA ARG A 664 -23.31 29.00 -3.32
C ARG A 664 -23.38 30.27 -2.46
N ALA A 665 -23.53 30.11 -1.14
CA ALA A 665 -23.64 31.23 -0.21
C ALA A 665 -22.36 32.08 -0.17
N GLU A 666 -21.18 31.44 -0.19
CA GLU A 666 -19.89 32.14 -0.11
C GLU A 666 -19.61 32.97 -1.37
N ARG A 667 -20.07 32.48 -2.54
CA ARG A 667 -20.05 33.26 -3.79
C ARG A 667 -21.05 34.40 -3.78
N ALA A 668 -22.28 34.14 -3.33
CA ALA A 668 -23.32 35.16 -3.22
C ALA A 668 -22.92 36.30 -2.27
N LYS A 669 -22.26 35.97 -1.15
CA LYS A 669 -21.70 36.94 -0.19
C LYS A 669 -20.70 37.91 -0.82
N ARG A 670 -19.98 37.50 -1.87
CA ARG A 670 -19.06 38.33 -2.66
C ARG A 670 -19.71 39.05 -3.83
N GLY A 671 -21.02 38.92 -4.02
CA GLY A 671 -21.75 39.51 -5.14
C GLY A 671 -21.48 38.84 -6.49
N PHE A 672 -20.95 37.61 -6.50
CA PHE A 672 -20.69 36.88 -7.74
C PHE A 672 -21.99 36.32 -8.33
N ALA A 673 -22.08 36.32 -9.66
CA ALA A 673 -23.21 35.71 -10.36
C ALA A 673 -23.29 34.19 -10.10
N PRO A 674 -24.48 33.57 -10.05
CA PRO A 674 -24.59 32.12 -9.91
C PRO A 674 -23.81 31.39 -11.01
N LYS A 675 -23.15 30.28 -10.64
CA LYS A 675 -22.43 29.39 -11.55
C LYS A 675 -22.78 27.95 -11.21
N PRO A 676 -22.80 27.05 -12.20
CA PRO A 676 -23.06 25.64 -11.97
C PRO A 676 -22.09 25.01 -10.98
N LEU A 677 -22.59 23.97 -10.31
CA LEU A 677 -21.78 23.05 -9.53
C LEU A 677 -21.76 21.69 -10.21
N HIS A 678 -20.60 21.06 -10.20
CA HIS A 678 -20.38 19.70 -10.65
C HIS A 678 -19.89 18.86 -9.47
N ASN A 679 -20.11 17.56 -9.52
CA ASN A 679 -19.31 16.62 -8.77
C ASN A 679 -18.38 15.88 -9.74
N SER A 680 -17.09 16.15 -9.62
CA SER A 680 -16.03 15.59 -10.46
C SER A 680 -15.44 14.30 -9.89
N GLU A 681 -15.80 13.91 -8.66
CA GLU A 681 -15.36 12.67 -8.02
C GLU A 681 -16.29 12.29 -6.85
N GLU A 682 -16.96 11.16 -6.98
CA GLU A 682 -17.86 10.65 -5.96
C GLU A 682 -17.83 9.14 -5.84
N SER A 683 -17.83 8.62 -4.63
CA SER A 683 -17.84 7.18 -4.39
C SER A 683 -18.79 6.78 -3.26
N CYS A 684 -19.28 5.55 -3.34
CA CYS A 684 -19.99 4.91 -2.24
C CYS A 684 -19.43 3.52 -2.01
N TYR A 685 -18.84 3.31 -0.84
CA TYR A 685 -18.30 2.03 -0.37
C TYR A 685 -19.37 1.17 0.32
N GLY A 686 -20.63 1.60 0.29
CA GLY A 686 -21.77 0.83 0.81
C GLY A 686 -22.21 -0.29 -0.15
N HIS A 687 -23.45 -0.72 0.02
CA HIS A 687 -24.08 -1.71 -0.83
C HIS A 687 -24.15 -1.21 -2.29
N PRO A 688 -24.02 -2.08 -3.32
CA PRO A 688 -23.97 -1.65 -4.72
C PRO A 688 -25.13 -0.74 -5.16
N GLY A 689 -26.33 -0.98 -4.63
CA GLY A 689 -27.52 -0.15 -4.90
C GLY A 689 -27.41 1.29 -4.38
N ASP A 690 -26.54 1.59 -3.40
CA ASP A 690 -26.36 2.95 -2.86
C ASP A 690 -25.86 3.94 -3.92
N LEU A 691 -25.32 3.45 -5.03
CA LEU A 691 -24.93 4.27 -6.17
C LEU A 691 -26.13 5.07 -6.74
N MET A 692 -27.36 4.53 -6.69
CA MET A 692 -28.55 5.31 -7.05
C MET A 692 -28.83 6.45 -6.06
N LYS A 693 -28.62 6.22 -4.75
CA LYS A 693 -28.78 7.26 -3.72
C LYS A 693 -27.78 8.40 -3.96
N LEU A 694 -26.55 8.03 -4.28
CA LEU A 694 -25.45 8.94 -4.60
C LEU A 694 -25.80 9.85 -5.77
N PHE A 695 -26.27 9.30 -6.90
CA PHE A 695 -26.69 10.12 -8.04
C PHE A 695 -27.90 11.00 -7.70
N ALA A 696 -28.93 10.44 -7.04
CA ALA A 696 -30.13 11.21 -6.70
C ALA A 696 -29.81 12.40 -5.77
N ARG A 697 -29.03 12.16 -4.71
CA ARG A 697 -28.63 13.18 -3.75
C ARG A 697 -27.76 14.24 -4.42
N ASN A 698 -26.78 13.87 -5.23
CA ASN A 698 -25.93 14.87 -5.89
C ASN A 698 -26.65 15.68 -6.98
N LEU A 699 -27.37 15.02 -7.89
CA LEU A 699 -28.04 15.71 -8.99
C LEU A 699 -29.20 16.58 -8.51
N PHE A 700 -30.00 16.11 -7.54
CA PHE A 700 -31.27 16.76 -7.19
C PHE A 700 -31.29 17.42 -5.82
N LEU A 701 -30.68 16.80 -4.79
CA LEU A 701 -30.62 17.42 -3.46
C LEU A 701 -29.54 18.52 -3.42
N GLN A 702 -28.37 18.25 -3.99
CA GLN A 702 -27.25 19.20 -4.07
C GLN A 702 -27.31 20.11 -5.32
N ASP A 703 -28.20 19.80 -6.27
CA ASP A 703 -28.44 20.58 -7.49
C ASP A 703 -27.16 20.72 -8.34
N MET A 704 -26.60 19.58 -8.75
CA MET A 704 -25.37 19.50 -9.55
C MET A 704 -25.67 19.13 -11.00
N GLU A 705 -24.98 19.77 -11.96
CA GLU A 705 -25.16 19.51 -13.39
C GLU A 705 -24.56 18.18 -13.84
N SER A 706 -23.53 17.70 -13.13
CA SER A 706 -22.92 16.41 -13.44
C SER A 706 -22.39 15.73 -12.20
N VAL A 707 -22.35 14.40 -12.25
CA VAL A 707 -21.70 13.57 -11.22
C VAL A 707 -20.76 12.60 -11.91
N THR A 708 -19.53 12.51 -11.43
CA THR A 708 -18.49 11.63 -11.95
C THR A 708 -18.22 10.55 -10.91
N TYR A 709 -18.62 9.31 -11.22
CA TYR A 709 -18.46 8.20 -10.30
C TYR A 709 -17.00 7.72 -10.22
N PHE A 710 -16.49 7.57 -9.01
CA PHE A 710 -15.20 6.99 -8.66
C PHE A 710 -15.44 5.60 -8.04
N LEU A 711 -15.13 4.49 -8.73
CA LEU A 711 -14.20 4.35 -9.86
C LEU A 711 -14.65 3.30 -10.88
N ALA A 712 -14.04 3.33 -12.07
CA ALA A 712 -14.32 2.36 -13.13
C ALA A 712 -13.94 0.92 -12.72
N ARG A 713 -12.69 0.71 -12.29
CA ARG A 713 -12.15 -0.60 -11.96
C ARG A 713 -11.67 -0.61 -10.52
N ASP A 714 -11.95 -1.68 -9.78
CA ASP A 714 -11.37 -1.92 -8.46
C ASP A 714 -9.84 -1.75 -8.50
N PHE A 715 -9.30 -1.34 -7.36
CA PHE A 715 -7.87 -1.07 -7.24
C PHE A 715 -7.38 -1.26 -5.82
N GLN A 716 -6.15 -1.74 -5.68
CA GLN A 716 -5.52 -1.79 -4.37
C GLN A 716 -4.52 -0.63 -4.24
N GLU A 717 -4.85 0.32 -3.39
CA GLU A 717 -4.01 1.46 -3.05
C GLU A 717 -3.44 1.27 -1.65
N VAL A 718 -2.11 1.21 -1.54
CA VAL A 718 -1.43 1.08 -0.24
C VAL A 718 -2.04 -0.07 0.59
N GLY A 719 -2.30 -1.21 -0.06
CA GLY A 719 -2.87 -2.40 0.58
C GLY A 719 -4.36 -2.35 0.89
N ASN A 720 -5.00 -1.18 0.77
CA ASN A 720 -6.44 -1.04 0.90
C ASN A 720 -7.11 -1.35 -0.43
N LEU A 721 -8.15 -2.18 -0.38
CA LEU A 721 -8.98 -2.43 -1.55
C LEU A 721 -9.99 -1.28 -1.71
N LEU A 722 -9.86 -0.51 -2.78
CA LEU A 722 -10.92 0.34 -3.29
C LEU A 722 -11.85 -0.54 -4.14
N TYR A 723 -12.87 -1.09 -3.49
CA TYR A 723 -13.81 -2.05 -4.09
C TYR A 723 -15.04 -1.38 -4.73
N SER A 724 -15.11 -0.06 -4.79
CA SER A 724 -16.25 0.65 -5.38
C SER A 724 -16.21 0.69 -6.91
N GLY A 725 -15.37 -0.14 -7.55
CA GLY A 725 -15.28 -0.27 -9.00
C GLY A 725 -16.56 -0.80 -9.62
N LEU A 726 -16.92 -0.28 -10.80
CA LEU A 726 -17.94 -0.90 -11.66
C LEU A 726 -17.47 -2.26 -12.22
N PHE A 727 -16.15 -2.46 -12.27
CA PHE A 727 -15.49 -3.70 -12.67
C PHE A 727 -14.50 -4.16 -11.59
N ASP A 728 -14.25 -5.47 -11.52
CA ASP A 728 -13.18 -6.05 -10.69
C ASP A 728 -11.77 -5.81 -11.28
N LEU A 729 -10.73 -6.30 -10.59
CA LEU A 729 -9.34 -6.20 -11.07
C LEU A 729 -9.09 -6.81 -12.46
N ASN A 730 -9.94 -7.75 -12.91
CA ASN A 730 -9.86 -8.40 -14.23
C ASN A 730 -10.80 -7.76 -15.28
N TRP A 731 -11.37 -6.58 -14.99
CA TRP A 731 -12.37 -5.94 -15.84
C TRP A 731 -13.68 -6.74 -16.01
N GLN A 732 -14.01 -7.66 -15.08
CA GLN A 732 -15.32 -8.30 -15.06
C GLN A 732 -16.34 -7.36 -14.40
N PRO A 733 -17.53 -7.20 -14.99
CA PRO A 733 -18.51 -6.25 -14.48
C PRO A 733 -19.14 -6.72 -13.17
N LYS A 734 -19.34 -5.80 -12.24
CA LYS A 734 -19.95 -6.02 -10.93
C LYS A 734 -21.40 -5.55 -10.91
N LEU A 735 -22.18 -5.98 -9.91
CA LEU A 735 -23.58 -5.58 -9.73
C LEU A 735 -23.78 -4.06 -9.73
N ARG A 736 -22.77 -3.34 -9.25
CA ARG A 736 -22.74 -1.87 -9.23
C ARG A 736 -22.92 -1.22 -10.60
N LEU A 737 -22.53 -1.89 -11.69
CA LEU A 737 -22.78 -1.43 -13.05
C LEU A 737 -24.29 -1.40 -13.39
N LEU A 738 -25.08 -2.32 -12.82
CA LEU A 738 -26.55 -2.31 -12.98
C LEU A 738 -27.17 -1.13 -12.21
N ALA A 739 -26.68 -0.84 -11.01
CA ALA A 739 -27.11 0.35 -10.26
C ALA A 739 -26.81 1.64 -11.03
N TYR A 740 -25.67 1.70 -11.73
CA TYR A 740 -25.33 2.84 -12.60
C TYR A 740 -26.33 2.95 -13.75
N ALA A 741 -26.58 1.85 -14.46
CA ALA A 741 -27.57 1.82 -15.53
C ALA A 741 -28.97 2.25 -15.04
N ALA A 742 -29.42 1.71 -13.90
CA ALA A 742 -30.69 2.07 -13.27
C ALA A 742 -30.77 3.57 -12.91
N SER A 743 -29.68 4.14 -12.39
CA SER A 743 -29.59 5.58 -12.13
C SER A 743 -29.80 6.40 -13.40
N THR A 744 -29.13 6.02 -14.50
CA THR A 744 -29.26 6.75 -15.76
C THR A 744 -30.67 6.64 -16.36
N ASP A 745 -31.32 5.48 -16.28
CA ASP A 745 -32.67 5.28 -16.82
C ASP A 745 -33.70 6.12 -16.05
N ALA A 746 -33.57 6.13 -14.73
CA ALA A 746 -34.49 6.81 -13.84
C ALA A 746 -34.35 8.32 -13.86
N MET A 747 -33.13 8.85 -14.04
CA MET A 747 -32.83 10.27 -13.75
C MET A 747 -32.48 11.11 -14.99
N ARG A 748 -31.95 10.50 -16.06
CA ARG A 748 -31.57 11.25 -17.26
C ARG A 748 -32.78 11.93 -17.90
N GLY A 749 -32.59 13.19 -18.32
CA GLY A 749 -33.61 13.97 -19.04
C GLY A 749 -34.85 14.28 -18.20
N ARG A 750 -34.67 14.32 -16.88
CA ARG A 750 -35.73 14.60 -15.92
C ARG A 750 -35.28 15.66 -14.93
N LYS A 751 -36.24 16.48 -14.52
CA LYS A 751 -36.10 17.52 -13.49
C LYS A 751 -36.79 17.06 -12.19
N LEU A 752 -36.31 17.55 -11.05
CA LEU A 752 -36.96 17.31 -9.77
C LEU A 752 -38.29 18.09 -9.70
N VAL A 753 -39.40 17.39 -9.43
CA VAL A 753 -40.68 18.02 -9.05
C VAL A 753 -40.69 18.30 -7.55
N GLY A 754 -40.22 17.33 -6.77
CA GLY A 754 -40.03 17.46 -5.34
C GLY A 754 -39.58 16.14 -4.71
N MET A 755 -39.17 16.23 -3.46
CA MET A 755 -38.81 15.11 -2.60
C MET A 755 -40.00 14.71 -1.73
N ALA A 756 -40.06 13.47 -1.27
CA ALA A 756 -41.14 13.01 -0.39
C ALA A 756 -40.65 12.01 0.64
N ASP A 757 -41.32 11.97 1.80
CA ASP A 757 -41.24 10.92 2.80
C ASP A 757 -42.63 10.31 3.02
N PRO A 758 -43.13 9.52 2.06
CA PRO A 758 -44.51 9.00 2.09
C PRO A 758 -44.78 8.04 3.25
N ALA A 759 -43.73 7.57 3.92
CA ALA A 759 -43.79 6.87 5.19
C ALA A 759 -42.60 7.28 6.06
N THR A 760 -42.72 7.10 7.38
CA THR A 760 -41.61 7.32 8.33
C THR A 760 -40.40 6.49 7.90
N GLY A 761 -39.23 7.12 7.84
CA GLY A 761 -37.99 6.44 7.46
C GLY A 761 -37.85 6.18 5.96
N LEU A 762 -38.53 6.94 5.08
CA LEU A 762 -38.39 6.82 3.63
C LEU A 762 -37.84 8.10 3.00
N GLU A 763 -37.01 7.95 1.96
CA GLU A 763 -36.53 9.04 1.09
C GLU A 763 -36.94 8.73 -0.35
N ALA A 764 -37.64 9.67 -1.00
CA ALA A 764 -38.07 9.56 -2.39
C ALA A 764 -37.88 10.86 -3.17
N TYR A 765 -37.55 10.72 -4.45
CA TYR A 765 -37.37 11.80 -5.42
C TYR A 765 -38.39 11.61 -6.55
N VAL A 766 -39.30 12.57 -6.72
CA VAL A 766 -40.28 12.57 -7.81
C VAL A 766 -39.73 13.39 -8.97
N LEU A 767 -39.44 12.71 -10.08
CA LEU A 767 -38.78 13.29 -11.24
C LEU A 767 -39.73 13.31 -12.43
N GLU A 768 -39.82 14.45 -13.12
CA GLU A 768 -40.64 14.63 -14.33
C GLU A 768 -39.74 14.77 -15.55
N LYS A 769 -40.16 14.19 -16.68
CA LYS A 769 -39.51 14.39 -17.97
C LYS A 769 -39.43 15.87 -18.37
N GLU A 770 -38.30 16.25 -18.93
CA GLU A 770 -38.08 17.62 -19.42
C GLU A 770 -38.78 17.91 -20.76
N SER A 771 -39.10 16.87 -21.54
CA SER A 771 -39.77 16.99 -22.84
C SER A 771 -40.87 15.94 -22.99
N ASP A 772 -42.03 16.38 -23.46
CA ASP A 772 -43.18 15.52 -23.78
C ASP A 772 -42.88 14.57 -24.94
N ASP A 773 -41.92 14.91 -25.82
CA ASP A 773 -41.49 14.08 -26.94
C ASP A 773 -40.58 12.92 -26.52
N ALA A 774 -40.13 12.89 -25.26
CA ALA A 774 -39.26 11.83 -24.76
C ALA A 774 -40.05 10.53 -24.49
N TYR A 775 -39.63 9.41 -25.09
CA TYR A 775 -40.27 8.10 -24.94
C TYR A 775 -40.34 7.60 -23.47
N GLY A 776 -41.44 6.93 -23.09
CA GLY A 776 -41.64 6.27 -21.78
C GLY A 776 -42.64 6.97 -20.82
N PRO A 777 -42.68 6.61 -19.53
CA PRO A 777 -43.61 7.20 -18.54
C PRO A 777 -43.27 8.63 -18.14
N ARG A 778 -44.27 9.47 -17.83
CA ARG A 778 -44.07 10.91 -17.52
C ARG A 778 -43.18 11.16 -16.30
N TYR A 779 -43.35 10.35 -15.27
CA TYR A 779 -42.65 10.45 -13.99
C TYR A 779 -41.78 9.22 -13.72
N ALA A 780 -40.67 9.46 -13.02
CA ALA A 780 -39.88 8.42 -12.37
C ALA A 780 -39.73 8.79 -10.89
N ILE A 781 -40.07 7.88 -10.00
CA ILE A 781 -39.99 8.06 -8.56
C ILE A 781 -38.90 7.13 -8.04
N VAL A 782 -37.77 7.71 -7.65
CA VAL A 782 -36.64 6.95 -7.08
C VAL A 782 -36.74 7.00 -5.57
N GLY A 783 -36.74 5.86 -4.88
CA GLY A 783 -36.88 5.85 -3.43
C GLY A 783 -36.33 4.62 -2.73
N TRP A 784 -36.08 4.77 -1.43
CA TRP A 784 -35.55 3.74 -0.54
C TRP A 784 -35.95 4.02 0.91
N ALA A 785 -36.04 2.95 1.70
CA ALA A 785 -36.08 3.05 3.16
C ALA A 785 -34.70 3.49 3.68
N LEU A 786 -34.69 4.43 4.62
CA LEU A 786 -33.48 4.92 5.27
C LEU A 786 -32.92 3.83 6.18
N ASP A 787 -31.59 3.67 6.16
CA ASP A 787 -30.92 2.82 7.12
C ASP A 787 -31.00 3.45 8.50
N ARG A 788 -31.16 2.64 9.55
CA ARG A 788 -31.18 3.09 10.94
C ARG A 788 -29.88 3.79 11.34
N ALA A 789 -28.75 3.47 10.71
CA ALA A 789 -27.50 4.22 10.87
C ALA A 789 -27.57 5.65 10.29
N GLU A 790 -28.25 5.85 9.15
CA GLU A 790 -28.54 7.19 8.60
C GLU A 790 -29.56 7.96 9.46
N GLU A 791 -30.29 7.26 10.34
CA GLU A 791 -31.16 7.83 11.39
C GLU A 791 -30.45 8.03 12.76
N GLY A 792 -29.16 7.70 12.87
CA GLY A 792 -28.40 7.83 14.13
C GLY A 792 -28.64 6.70 15.16
N MET A 793 -29.12 5.53 14.74
CA MET A 793 -29.35 4.34 15.59
C MET A 793 -28.30 3.23 15.36
N HIS A 794 -28.09 2.36 16.37
CA HIS A 794 -27.10 1.27 16.33
C HIS A 794 -27.34 0.23 15.21
N SER A 795 -26.27 -0.14 14.51
CA SER A 795 -26.22 -0.86 13.22
C SER A 795 -26.34 -2.41 13.28
N SER A 796 -26.91 -2.99 14.34
CA SER A 796 -26.88 -4.46 14.56
C SER A 796 -28.20 -5.19 14.26
N GLN A 797 -29.13 -4.62 13.48
CA GLN A 797 -30.40 -5.27 13.12
C GLN A 797 -30.68 -5.29 11.60
N LYS A 798 -31.43 -6.31 11.16
CA LYS A 798 -31.73 -6.70 9.77
C LYS A 798 -32.35 -5.59 8.91
N ALA A 799 -32.20 -5.74 7.58
CA ALA A 799 -32.81 -4.93 6.52
C ALA A 799 -34.28 -4.57 6.82
N HIS A 800 -34.61 -3.29 6.64
CA HIS A 800 -35.95 -2.75 6.81
C HIS A 800 -36.63 -2.61 5.44
N SER A 801 -37.95 -2.77 5.41
CA SER A 801 -38.75 -2.44 4.24
C SER A 801 -40.08 -1.86 4.69
N VAL A 802 -40.67 -1.02 3.85
CA VAL A 802 -41.90 -0.29 4.14
C VAL A 802 -42.85 -0.43 2.97
N ASN A 803 -44.10 -0.78 3.27
CA ASN A 803 -45.17 -0.76 2.27
C ASN A 803 -45.62 0.68 2.06
N VAL A 804 -45.48 1.18 0.84
CA VAL A 804 -45.85 2.55 0.48
C VAL A 804 -47.11 2.50 -0.37
N SER A 805 -48.11 3.30 -0.02
CA SER A 805 -49.35 3.50 -0.77
C SER A 805 -49.43 4.93 -1.36
N GLY A 806 -50.54 5.26 -2.03
CA GLY A 806 -50.73 6.60 -2.64
C GLY A 806 -50.03 6.80 -3.99
N TRP A 807 -49.61 5.70 -4.63
CA TRP A 807 -49.13 5.71 -6.01
C TRP A 807 -50.27 5.98 -7.00
N ARG A 808 -50.01 6.70 -8.09
CA ARG A 808 -50.98 6.93 -9.17
C ARG A 808 -50.36 6.64 -10.53
N GLY A 809 -51.16 6.08 -11.44
CA GLY A 809 -50.74 5.82 -12.82
C GLY A 809 -49.48 4.97 -12.96
N VAL A 810 -49.22 4.05 -12.02
CA VAL A 810 -48.01 3.19 -12.03
C VAL A 810 -48.01 2.33 -13.29
N ARG A 811 -46.91 2.39 -14.03
CA ARG A 811 -46.66 1.56 -15.21
C ARG A 811 -45.81 0.36 -14.87
N GLU A 812 -44.75 0.59 -14.10
CA GLU A 812 -43.81 -0.44 -13.69
C GLU A 812 -43.01 0.05 -12.48
N ALA A 813 -42.47 -0.90 -11.71
CA ALA A 813 -41.47 -0.64 -10.70
C ALA A 813 -40.29 -1.60 -10.91
N VAL A 814 -39.08 -1.08 -10.74
CA VAL A 814 -37.84 -1.82 -10.98
C VAL A 814 -36.84 -1.57 -9.85
N SER A 815 -36.14 -2.62 -9.43
CA SER A 815 -35.07 -2.52 -8.43
C SER A 815 -33.82 -1.89 -9.02
N TRP A 816 -32.86 -1.52 -8.18
CA TRP A 816 -31.52 -1.12 -8.59
C TRP A 816 -30.76 -2.17 -9.44
N ARG A 817 -31.16 -3.46 -9.36
CA ARG A 817 -30.65 -4.53 -10.24
C ARG A 817 -31.37 -4.59 -11.59
N LEU A 818 -32.30 -3.67 -11.88
CA LEU A 818 -33.17 -3.68 -13.05
C LEU A 818 -34.15 -4.87 -13.08
N ASP A 819 -34.53 -5.40 -11.91
CA ASP A 819 -35.53 -6.46 -11.82
C ASP A 819 -36.91 -5.88 -11.55
N PRO A 820 -37.99 -6.41 -12.16
CA PRO A 820 -39.35 -5.98 -11.85
C PRO A 820 -39.69 -6.17 -10.38
N VAL A 821 -40.31 -5.16 -9.77
CA VAL A 821 -40.88 -5.21 -8.43
C VAL A 821 -42.40 -5.19 -8.54
N PRO A 822 -43.09 -6.32 -8.30
CA PRO A 822 -44.55 -6.34 -8.41
C PRO A 822 -45.19 -5.55 -7.26
N PRO A 823 -46.33 -4.87 -7.50
CA PRO A 823 -47.11 -4.29 -6.44
C PRO A 823 -47.73 -5.39 -5.56
N ASN A 824 -48.00 -5.06 -4.30
CA ASN A 824 -48.76 -5.87 -3.37
C ASN A 824 -50.24 -5.93 -3.80
N SER A 825 -51.00 -6.85 -3.22
CA SER A 825 -52.42 -7.05 -3.54
C SER A 825 -53.31 -5.84 -3.26
N ASP A 826 -52.88 -4.95 -2.35
CA ASP A 826 -53.57 -3.69 -2.02
C ASP A 826 -53.11 -2.50 -2.88
N GLY A 827 -52.26 -2.75 -3.90
CA GLY A 827 -51.68 -1.72 -4.75
C GLY A 827 -50.51 -0.96 -4.13
N SER A 828 -50.12 -1.27 -2.90
CA SER A 828 -48.89 -0.74 -2.29
C SER A 828 -47.65 -1.35 -2.95
N ILE A 829 -46.49 -0.71 -2.79
CA ILE A 829 -45.20 -1.24 -3.23
C ILE A 829 -44.30 -1.35 -2.01
N THR A 830 -43.69 -2.51 -1.83
CA THR A 830 -42.71 -2.77 -0.76
C THR A 830 -41.37 -2.13 -1.13
N VAL A 831 -40.99 -1.06 -0.43
CA VAL A 831 -39.72 -0.34 -0.65
C VAL A 831 -38.69 -0.80 0.38
N PRO A 832 -37.56 -1.39 -0.04
CA PRO A 832 -36.49 -1.83 0.87
C PRO A 832 -35.45 -0.72 1.10
N ASN A 833 -34.40 -1.03 1.88
CA ASN A 833 -33.25 -0.13 2.08
C ASN A 833 -32.46 0.13 0.79
N GLU A 834 -32.48 -0.84 -0.12
CA GLU A 834 -31.90 -0.69 -1.44
C GLU A 834 -32.83 0.10 -2.37
N PRO A 835 -32.30 1.00 -3.22
CA PRO A 835 -33.16 1.83 -4.07
C PRO A 835 -33.95 1.04 -5.10
N LEU A 836 -35.15 1.54 -5.38
CA LEU A 836 -35.96 1.16 -6.53
C LEU A 836 -36.45 2.40 -7.27
N THR A 837 -36.93 2.21 -8.49
CA THR A 837 -37.60 3.23 -9.30
C THR A 837 -39.01 2.78 -9.64
N VAL A 838 -40.00 3.63 -9.40
CA VAL A 838 -41.38 3.45 -9.86
C VAL A 838 -41.63 4.44 -10.99
N TYR A 839 -42.00 3.93 -12.17
CA TYR A 839 -42.37 4.76 -13.30
C TYR A 839 -43.89 4.92 -13.37
N ALA A 840 -44.34 6.14 -13.60
CA ALA A 840 -45.75 6.50 -13.53
C ALA A 840 -46.13 7.60 -14.53
N ASP A 841 -47.41 7.68 -14.89
CA ASP A 841 -47.94 8.75 -15.75
C ASP A 841 -48.56 9.90 -14.98
N GLU A 842 -48.82 9.69 -13.68
CA GLU A 842 -49.45 10.66 -12.79
C GLU A 842 -48.58 10.93 -11.55
N LEU A 843 -48.76 12.10 -10.94
CA LEU A 843 -48.12 12.42 -9.67
C LEU A 843 -48.70 11.57 -8.54
N PRO A 844 -47.87 11.13 -7.57
CA PRO A 844 -48.36 10.46 -6.38
C PRO A 844 -49.21 11.41 -5.50
N GLU A 845 -49.97 10.85 -4.57
CA GLU A 845 -50.85 11.60 -3.64
C GLU A 845 -50.07 12.30 -2.51
N TRP A 846 -48.76 12.19 -2.50
CA TRP A 846 -47.92 12.61 -1.39
C TRP A 846 -47.67 14.12 -1.37
N ARG A 847 -47.38 14.64 -0.18
CA ARG A 847 -46.83 15.99 -0.05
C ARG A 847 -45.40 16.00 -0.59
N LEU A 848 -45.17 16.84 -1.59
CA LEU A 848 -43.84 17.07 -2.15
C LEU A 848 -43.15 18.23 -1.42
N LEU A 849 -41.85 18.08 -1.18
CA LEU A 849 -40.98 18.99 -0.46
C LEU A 849 -39.89 19.50 -1.41
N THR A 850 -39.52 20.76 -1.26
CA THR A 850 -38.32 21.32 -1.90
C THR A 850 -37.04 20.73 -1.27
N PRO A 851 -35.90 20.74 -1.97
CA PRO A 851 -34.61 20.31 -1.39
C PRO A 851 -34.26 21.00 -0.07
N LYS A 852 -34.61 22.30 0.05
CA LYS A 852 -34.41 23.08 1.27
C LYS A 852 -35.26 22.56 2.43
N GLU A 853 -36.57 22.40 2.22
CA GLU A 853 -37.49 21.86 3.24
C GLU A 853 -37.09 20.44 3.66
N TRP A 854 -36.63 19.62 2.71
CA TRP A 854 -36.11 18.29 3.00
C TRP A 854 -34.92 18.31 3.96
N ARG A 855 -33.90 19.14 3.67
CA ARG A 855 -32.70 19.26 4.52
C ARG A 855 -33.06 19.77 5.90
N GLU A 856 -33.87 20.82 6.01
CA GLU A 856 -34.30 21.40 7.29
C GLU A 856 -35.00 20.35 8.16
N ARG A 857 -35.81 19.47 7.55
CA ARG A 857 -36.50 18.38 8.24
C ARG A 857 -35.56 17.26 8.71
N LYS A 858 -34.54 16.92 7.92
CA LYS A 858 -33.62 15.80 8.21
C LYS A 858 -32.43 16.20 9.10
N VAL A 859 -31.86 17.39 8.93
CA VAL A 859 -30.74 17.90 9.77
C VAL A 859 -31.14 18.01 11.24
N ALA A 860 -32.42 18.29 11.54
CA ALA A 860 -32.93 18.28 12.92
C ALA A 860 -32.81 16.90 13.61
N VAL A 861 -32.64 15.81 12.86
CA VAL A 861 -32.52 14.43 13.35
C VAL A 861 -31.05 13.97 13.47
N THR A 862 -30.15 14.44 12.60
CA THR A 862 -28.77 13.90 12.45
C THR A 862 -27.72 14.52 13.38
N VAL A 863 -27.97 15.68 14.00
CA VAL A 863 -26.96 16.43 14.79
C VAL A 863 -26.54 15.74 16.12
N ARG A 864 -27.10 14.56 16.45
CA ARG A 864 -26.76 13.83 17.70
C ARG A 864 -25.67 12.76 17.59
N GLY A 865 -25.05 12.53 16.44
CA GLY A 865 -23.93 11.59 16.41
C GLY A 865 -23.23 11.49 15.07
N GLN A 866 -21.98 11.95 15.02
CA GLN A 866 -20.80 11.30 14.41
C GLN A 866 -19.83 12.35 13.86
N ASP A 867 -18.60 12.29 14.38
CA ASP A 867 -17.43 12.90 13.74
C ASP A 867 -17.12 12.15 12.43
N ALA A 868 -16.96 12.90 11.35
CA ALA A 868 -16.62 12.37 10.04
C ALA A 868 -15.22 11.72 10.07
N GLY A 869 -15.17 10.39 9.95
CA GLY A 869 -13.95 9.63 9.70
C GLY A 869 -13.30 10.00 8.37
N ILE A 870 -11.98 9.81 8.30
CA ILE A 870 -11.17 9.99 7.09
C ILE A 870 -11.60 8.93 6.04
N LEU A 871 -11.77 9.34 4.78
CA LEU A 871 -12.16 8.45 3.68
C LEU A 871 -11.03 7.44 3.37
N PRO A 872 -11.37 6.21 2.93
CA PRO A 872 -10.38 5.30 2.33
C PRO A 872 -9.65 5.98 1.16
N GLY A 873 -8.31 5.91 1.13
CA GLY A 873 -7.48 6.63 0.14
C GLY A 873 -6.92 7.97 0.63
N GLN A 874 -7.48 8.56 1.69
CA GLN A 874 -6.94 9.76 2.35
C GLN A 874 -6.04 9.43 3.56
N ALA A 875 -5.62 8.17 3.69
CA ALA A 875 -4.62 7.79 4.68
C ALA A 875 -3.33 8.57 4.39
N LEU A 876 -2.97 9.45 5.32
CA LEU A 876 -1.72 10.19 5.28
C LEU A 876 -0.56 9.25 4.96
N PRO A 877 0.41 9.64 4.12
CA PRO A 877 1.73 9.06 4.15
C PRO A 877 2.47 9.51 5.43
N ASP A 878 1.82 9.41 6.59
CA ASP A 878 2.43 9.64 7.89
C ASP A 878 3.12 8.37 8.35
N GLY A 879 4.17 8.04 7.62
CA GLY A 879 5.31 7.29 8.12
C GLY A 879 6.47 8.27 8.29
N ARG A 880 6.39 9.11 9.33
CA ARG A 880 7.62 9.54 10.02
C ARG A 880 8.32 8.31 10.57
#